data_AF-A0A523R9A3-F1
#
_entry.id   AF-A0A523R9A3-F1
#
_cell.length_a   1.000
_cell.length_b   1.000
_cell.length_c   1.000
_cell.angle_alpha   90.00
_cell.angle_beta   90.00
_cell.angle_gamma   90.00
#
_symmetry.space_group_name_H-M   'P 1'
#
loop_
_entity.id
_entity.type
_entity.pdbx_description
1 polymer ?
#
loop_
_entity_poly.entity_id
_entity_poly.type
_entity_poly.pdbx_seq_one_letter_code
_entity_poly.pdbx_strand_id
1 'polypeptide(L)'
;MKTAQDMKSYKKLLKEALEDKFLRTALDTFNTVYRENRPTVYQGIDFESIKKEIAAGKDAALPRLMELFEEFKTNAEAAGAKVHVAKDAREANEIIAAIAKENSVKKIIKSKSMTTEETFLNDHLEKKGFIVTETDLGEWIIQLRHEGPSHMVMPAIHLSRYQVGNLFEGVTKKKIDSENIDKLVKVARQELRPAYLEADMGISGANFAIAESGALGLVTNEGNMRLVTTLPKVHVALVGYEKLVPDLKSMLQILKVLPRNATGQAITSYVTWIKGATECGSAPSNRKIMHIVFLDNGRLALTKDPVFAESLRCIRCGACANVCPIYSKVGGHKYGHVYIGAIGLILTVFYHGKENDMEIVRNCINCQTCKEICPVDIDLPHLIKKTYRAVLDQEGKTPVKNFLLSNVMKNRRLFHFILRQAYLAQKPLAKKGPMIRHLPHLFEKEHGFRSLPVIAKTPFRDQWKQIRPKVAHPKYTIGFFAGCAIDFIYPEQAKALFKLLQGHNVQVEFPKDQTCCGLPALMAAEEETAKEVARQNVKAMQPGNYDYILTLCASCGSHLKHNFLKIFDKDDAAPADLQAFTDKIIDFSSFMANILKVSPEAFEGTAKKVAYHSPCHLCRGLQVVEEPRKLIELAGFEYVRSKDEDVCCGFGGSYSVDFPEISSEILKKKLDNIEETDAQLLVTDCPGCVLQLRGGLDKRGGKLQVKHIAEILSEVSK
;
A
#
# COMPACT_ATOMS: atom_id res chain seq x y z
N MET A 1 -4.48 -23.37 -5.18
CA MET A 1 -3.90 -23.06 -3.84
C MET A 1 -4.91 -22.20 -3.06
N LYS A 2 -5.27 -22.54 -1.82
CA LYS A 2 -6.16 -21.70 -0.98
C LYS A 2 -5.33 -20.90 0.02
N THR A 3 -5.78 -19.70 0.37
CA THR A 3 -5.17 -18.90 1.45
C THR A 3 -5.71 -19.33 2.81
N ALA A 4 -5.20 -18.74 3.90
CA ALA A 4 -5.72 -19.00 5.25
C ALA A 4 -7.21 -18.66 5.33
N GLN A 5 -8.01 -19.60 5.85
CA GLN A 5 -9.47 -19.51 5.86
C GLN A 5 -10.02 -18.90 7.16
N ASP A 6 -9.15 -18.62 8.14
CA ASP A 6 -9.52 -18.04 9.42
C ASP A 6 -8.35 -17.26 10.03
N MET A 7 -8.66 -16.28 10.88
CA MET A 7 -7.65 -15.41 11.50
C MET A 7 -6.62 -16.18 12.35
N LYS A 8 -6.97 -17.32 12.96
CA LYS A 8 -6.03 -18.10 13.79
C LYS A 8 -4.97 -18.78 12.93
N SER A 9 -5.38 -19.41 11.82
CA SER A 9 -4.45 -20.00 10.85
C SER A 9 -3.62 -18.91 10.17
N TYR A 10 -4.22 -17.76 9.84
CA TYR A 10 -3.47 -16.64 9.25
C TYR A 10 -2.39 -16.09 10.19
N LYS A 11 -2.71 -15.83 11.46
CA LYS A 11 -1.73 -15.39 12.46
C LYS A 11 -0.58 -16.38 12.67
N LYS A 12 -0.81 -17.68 12.49
CA LYS A 12 0.26 -18.68 12.52
C LYS A 12 1.25 -18.46 11.37
N LEU A 13 0.76 -18.29 10.14
CA LEU A 13 1.59 -18.01 8.97
C LEU A 13 2.37 -16.70 9.10
N LEU A 14 1.77 -15.68 9.71
CA LEU A 14 2.46 -14.41 10.00
C LEU A 14 3.63 -14.63 10.96
N LYS A 15 3.44 -15.39 12.04
CA LYS A 15 4.51 -15.71 13.00
C LYS A 15 5.66 -16.47 12.34
N GLU A 16 5.35 -17.49 11.53
CA GLU A 16 6.34 -18.24 10.75
C GLU A 16 7.17 -17.30 9.86
N ALA A 17 6.53 -16.34 9.18
CA ALA A 17 7.23 -15.37 8.35
C ALA A 17 8.10 -14.39 9.16
N LEU A 18 7.64 -14.00 10.36
CA LEU A 18 8.40 -13.11 11.25
C LEU A 18 9.60 -13.81 11.92
N GLU A 19 9.56 -15.14 12.05
CA GLU A 19 10.68 -15.95 12.54
C GLU A 19 11.77 -16.14 11.46
N ASP A 20 11.43 -16.04 10.17
CA ASP A 20 12.38 -16.07 9.07
C ASP A 20 13.20 -14.77 8.98
N LYS A 21 14.39 -14.79 9.59
CA LYS A 21 15.32 -13.66 9.59
C LYS A 21 15.84 -13.31 8.20
N PHE A 22 16.06 -14.29 7.33
CA PHE A 22 16.60 -14.04 5.99
C PHE A 22 15.57 -13.30 5.15
N LEU A 23 14.34 -13.82 5.10
CA LEU A 23 13.21 -13.19 4.41
C LEU A 23 13.07 -11.72 4.81
N ARG A 24 12.98 -11.45 6.11
CA ARG A 24 12.81 -10.09 6.62
C ARG A 24 13.95 -9.17 6.25
N THR A 25 15.19 -9.64 6.41
CA THR A 25 16.37 -8.83 6.10
C THR A 25 16.44 -8.53 4.61
N ALA A 26 16.21 -9.52 3.75
CA ALA A 26 16.23 -9.38 2.30
C ALA A 26 15.17 -8.39 1.82
N LEU A 27 13.92 -8.53 2.29
CA LEU A 27 12.82 -7.66 1.89
C LEU A 27 12.93 -6.25 2.48
N ASP A 28 13.41 -6.10 3.73
CA ASP A 28 13.67 -4.78 4.31
C ASP A 28 14.78 -4.04 3.58
N THR A 29 15.86 -4.74 3.21
CA THR A 29 16.98 -4.16 2.45
C THR A 29 16.48 -3.70 1.08
N PHE A 30 15.75 -4.57 0.39
CA PHE A 30 15.17 -4.24 -0.90
C PHE A 30 14.20 -3.06 -0.81
N ASN A 31 13.32 -3.02 0.21
CA ASN A 31 12.40 -1.92 0.45
C ASN A 31 13.12 -0.57 0.66
N THR A 32 14.23 -0.56 1.41
CA THR A 32 15.03 0.65 1.65
C THR A 32 15.74 1.08 0.36
N VAL A 33 16.49 0.19 -0.29
CA VAL A 33 17.23 0.49 -1.52
C VAL A 33 16.31 0.98 -2.64
N TYR A 34 15.13 0.35 -2.79
CA TYR A 34 14.15 0.77 -3.79
C TYR A 34 13.67 2.21 -3.56
N ARG A 35 13.36 2.58 -2.31
CA ARG A 35 12.88 3.93 -1.98
C ARG A 35 13.96 4.99 -2.18
N GLU A 36 15.21 4.66 -1.90
CA GLU A 36 16.36 5.56 -2.08
C GLU A 36 16.71 5.76 -3.56
N ASN A 37 16.67 4.69 -4.37
CA ASN A 37 17.03 4.76 -5.79
C ASN A 37 15.91 5.34 -6.68
N ARG A 38 14.64 5.16 -6.31
CA ARG A 38 13.52 5.55 -7.18
C ARG A 38 13.52 7.05 -7.54
N PRO A 39 13.71 8.02 -6.62
CA PRO A 39 13.78 9.43 -6.98
C PRO A 39 14.87 9.72 -8.03
N THR A 40 16.02 9.07 -7.90
CA THR A 40 17.17 9.23 -8.83
C THR A 40 16.80 8.83 -10.26
N VAL A 41 16.11 7.71 -10.46
CA VAL A 41 15.72 7.27 -11.82
C VAL A 41 14.59 8.09 -12.45
N TYR A 42 13.94 8.94 -11.66
CA TYR A 42 12.96 9.93 -12.09
C TYR A 42 13.54 11.34 -12.26
N GLN A 43 14.84 11.54 -12.02
CA GLN A 43 15.46 12.84 -12.21
C GLN A 43 15.25 13.34 -13.65
N GLY A 44 14.77 14.58 -13.79
CA GLY A 44 14.43 15.17 -15.09
C GLY A 44 13.11 14.70 -15.70
N ILE A 45 12.31 13.90 -14.98
CA ILE A 45 10.98 13.46 -15.41
C ILE A 45 9.96 14.01 -14.43
N ASP A 46 8.97 14.72 -14.95
CA ASP A 46 7.79 15.11 -14.16
C ASP A 46 6.92 13.87 -13.91
N PHE A 47 7.14 13.23 -12.76
CA PHE A 47 6.40 12.05 -12.35
C PHE A 47 4.90 12.33 -12.16
N GLU A 48 4.52 13.50 -11.64
CA GLU A 48 3.12 13.80 -11.36
C GLU A 48 2.33 14.07 -12.65
N SER A 49 2.94 14.75 -13.64
CA SER A 49 2.32 14.93 -14.96
C SER A 49 2.13 13.59 -15.68
N ILE A 50 3.18 12.78 -15.81
CA ILE A 50 3.09 11.51 -16.54
C ILE A 50 2.16 10.51 -15.85
N LYS A 51 2.11 10.52 -14.52
CA LYS A 51 1.19 9.72 -13.72
C LYS A 51 -0.27 10.06 -14.04
N LYS A 52 -0.63 11.35 -14.10
CA LYS A 52 -1.97 11.81 -14.46
C LYS A 52 -2.33 11.51 -15.91
N GLU A 53 -1.39 11.71 -16.84
CA GLU A 53 -1.58 11.40 -18.26
C GLU A 53 -1.90 9.92 -18.47
N ILE A 54 -1.14 9.01 -17.84
CA ILE A 54 -1.37 7.56 -17.98
C ILE A 54 -2.70 7.16 -17.34
N ALA A 55 -3.02 7.71 -16.15
CA ALA A 55 -4.30 7.45 -15.50
C ALA A 55 -5.48 7.86 -16.38
N ALA A 56 -5.47 9.08 -16.92
CA ALA A 56 -6.49 9.59 -17.82
C ALA A 56 -6.59 8.75 -19.12
N GLY A 57 -5.46 8.37 -19.70
CA GLY A 57 -5.43 7.51 -20.89
C GLY A 57 -6.01 6.11 -20.61
N LYS A 58 -5.72 5.54 -19.45
CA LYS A 58 -6.32 4.28 -19.02
C LYS A 58 -7.83 4.42 -18.80
N ASP A 59 -8.28 5.47 -18.10
CA ASP A 59 -9.71 5.72 -17.89
C ASP A 59 -10.48 5.91 -19.19
N ALA A 60 -9.92 6.61 -20.16
CA ALA A 60 -10.53 6.78 -21.47
C ALA A 60 -10.63 5.45 -22.26
N ALA A 61 -9.72 4.51 -22.00
CA ALA A 61 -9.70 3.20 -22.65
C ALA A 61 -10.67 2.19 -22.01
N LEU A 62 -10.91 2.25 -20.69
CA LEU A 62 -11.70 1.24 -19.97
C LEU A 62 -13.13 1.05 -20.51
N PRO A 63 -13.92 2.10 -20.79
CA PRO A 63 -15.27 1.94 -21.36
C PRO A 63 -15.27 1.41 -22.80
N ARG A 64 -14.14 1.53 -23.50
CA ARG A 64 -13.96 1.19 -24.91
C ARG A 64 -13.12 -0.07 -25.13
N LEU A 65 -12.88 -0.88 -24.08
CA LEU A 65 -12.02 -2.06 -24.19
C LEU A 65 -12.47 -3.03 -25.28
N MET A 66 -13.78 -3.18 -25.50
CA MET A 66 -14.28 -4.05 -26.56
C MET A 66 -14.05 -3.45 -27.96
N GLU A 67 -14.16 -2.13 -28.13
CA GLU A 67 -13.80 -1.47 -29.40
C GLU A 67 -12.31 -1.66 -29.70
N LEU A 68 -11.46 -1.42 -28.69
CA LEU A 68 -10.01 -1.62 -28.79
C LEU A 68 -9.64 -3.08 -29.06
N PHE A 69 -10.40 -4.02 -28.48
CA PHE A 69 -10.23 -5.45 -28.74
C PHE A 69 -10.58 -5.81 -30.19
N GLU A 70 -11.69 -5.31 -30.74
CA GLU A 70 -12.06 -5.58 -32.13
C GLU A 70 -11.06 -4.97 -33.13
N GLU A 71 -10.56 -3.78 -32.84
CA GLU A 71 -9.47 -3.15 -33.62
C GLU A 71 -8.18 -3.97 -33.52
N PHE A 72 -7.77 -4.34 -32.30
CA PHE A 72 -6.61 -5.20 -32.08
C PHE A 72 -6.74 -6.52 -32.85
N LYS A 73 -7.90 -7.18 -32.74
CA LYS A 73 -8.19 -8.46 -33.36
C LYS A 73 -8.07 -8.38 -34.87
N THR A 74 -8.72 -7.39 -35.48
CA THR A 74 -8.65 -7.15 -36.92
C THR A 74 -7.19 -7.01 -37.39
N ASN A 75 -6.41 -6.20 -36.69
CA ASN A 75 -5.01 -5.95 -37.05
C ASN A 75 -4.10 -7.16 -36.79
N ALA A 76 -4.33 -7.92 -35.72
CA ALA A 76 -3.56 -9.11 -35.38
C ALA A 76 -3.85 -10.27 -36.34
N GLU A 77 -5.13 -10.48 -36.70
CA GLU A 77 -5.56 -11.50 -37.66
C GLU A 77 -5.08 -11.18 -39.08
N ALA A 78 -5.12 -9.91 -39.49
CA ALA A 78 -4.51 -9.47 -40.75
C ALA A 78 -2.99 -9.72 -40.79
N ALA A 79 -2.32 -9.75 -39.65
CA ALA A 79 -0.90 -10.09 -39.53
C ALA A 79 -0.64 -11.61 -39.38
N GLY A 80 -1.68 -12.45 -39.47
CA GLY A 80 -1.57 -13.91 -39.45
C GLY A 80 -1.57 -14.54 -38.05
N ALA A 81 -1.95 -13.81 -37.00
CA ALA A 81 -2.25 -14.41 -35.70
C ALA A 81 -3.71 -14.91 -35.66
N LYS A 82 -4.02 -15.88 -34.78
CA LYS A 82 -5.40 -16.27 -34.47
C LYS A 82 -5.77 -15.77 -33.07
N VAL A 83 -6.83 -14.98 -32.98
CA VAL A 83 -7.28 -14.40 -31.70
C VAL A 83 -8.43 -15.21 -31.12
N HIS A 84 -8.33 -15.52 -29.84
CA HIS A 84 -9.33 -16.24 -29.06
C HIS A 84 -9.79 -15.39 -27.88
N VAL A 85 -11.01 -15.66 -27.40
CA VAL A 85 -11.56 -15.05 -26.20
C VAL A 85 -11.87 -16.14 -25.19
N ALA A 86 -11.53 -15.88 -23.93
CA ALA A 86 -11.84 -16.73 -22.79
C ALA A 86 -12.56 -15.91 -21.72
N LYS A 87 -13.74 -16.39 -21.30
CA LYS A 87 -14.54 -15.75 -20.25
C LYS A 87 -13.89 -15.85 -18.86
N ASP A 88 -13.19 -16.96 -18.61
CA ASP A 88 -12.63 -17.30 -17.31
C ASP A 88 -11.33 -18.11 -17.45
N ALA A 89 -10.66 -18.34 -16.32
CA ALA A 89 -9.43 -19.10 -16.24
C ALA A 89 -9.55 -20.53 -16.81
N ARG A 90 -10.70 -21.20 -16.63
CA ARG A 90 -10.90 -22.57 -17.10
C ARG A 90 -10.96 -22.61 -18.62
N GLU A 91 -11.73 -21.70 -19.23
CA GLU A 91 -11.84 -21.62 -20.68
C GLU A 91 -10.51 -21.26 -21.33
N ALA A 92 -9.75 -20.32 -20.77
CA ALA A 92 -8.41 -19.99 -21.27
C ALA A 92 -7.48 -21.20 -21.25
N ASN A 93 -7.46 -21.95 -20.15
CA ASN A 93 -6.65 -23.15 -20.03
C ASN A 93 -7.04 -24.23 -21.04
N GLU A 94 -8.33 -24.47 -21.25
CA GLU A 94 -8.80 -25.47 -22.23
C GLU A 94 -8.51 -25.03 -23.68
N ILE A 95 -8.63 -23.73 -24.01
CA ILE A 95 -8.22 -23.20 -25.34
C ILE A 95 -6.74 -23.46 -25.57
N ILE A 96 -5.87 -23.15 -24.60
CA ILE A 96 -4.43 -23.34 -24.72
C ILE A 96 -4.09 -24.83 -24.85
N ALA A 97 -4.73 -25.70 -24.06
CA ALA A 97 -4.55 -27.14 -24.15
C ALA A 97 -5.03 -27.71 -25.50
N ALA A 98 -6.13 -27.18 -26.06
CA ALA A 98 -6.62 -27.54 -27.39
C ALA A 98 -5.62 -27.16 -28.49
N ILE A 99 -5.07 -25.93 -28.45
CA ILE A 99 -4.03 -25.48 -29.37
C ILE A 99 -2.81 -26.42 -29.30
N ALA A 100 -2.37 -26.77 -28.09
CA ALA A 100 -1.25 -27.70 -27.91
C ALA A 100 -1.55 -29.07 -28.55
N LYS A 101 -2.75 -29.62 -28.32
CA LYS A 101 -3.17 -30.90 -28.88
C LYS A 101 -3.28 -30.88 -30.41
N GLU A 102 -3.89 -29.85 -30.98
CA GLU A 102 -4.06 -29.65 -32.43
C GLU A 102 -2.71 -29.59 -33.17
N ASN A 103 -1.67 -29.09 -32.49
CA ASN A 103 -0.34 -28.93 -33.06
C ASN A 103 0.66 -30.04 -32.64
N SER A 104 0.15 -31.13 -32.05
CA SER A 104 0.96 -32.26 -31.58
C SER A 104 2.12 -31.83 -30.67
N VAL A 105 1.87 -30.87 -29.79
CA VAL A 105 2.83 -30.34 -28.81
C VAL A 105 3.03 -31.36 -27.69
N LYS A 106 4.28 -31.57 -27.28
CA LYS A 106 4.62 -32.34 -26.08
C LYS A 106 5.37 -31.51 -25.05
N LYS A 107 6.29 -30.67 -25.51
CA LYS A 107 7.15 -29.82 -24.66
C LYS A 107 6.77 -28.35 -24.82
N ILE A 108 6.51 -27.70 -23.70
CA ILE A 108 6.08 -26.32 -23.60
C ILE A 108 7.10 -25.55 -22.76
N ILE A 109 7.57 -24.42 -23.28
CA ILE A 109 8.34 -23.45 -22.51
C ILE A 109 7.49 -22.22 -22.24
N LYS A 110 7.55 -21.70 -21.01
CA LYS A 110 6.79 -20.54 -20.59
C LYS A 110 7.72 -19.42 -20.17
N SER A 111 7.45 -18.21 -20.63
CA SER A 111 8.00 -17.00 -20.03
C SER A 111 7.10 -16.55 -18.88
N LYS A 112 7.71 -15.94 -17.86
CA LYS A 112 6.99 -15.33 -16.74
C LYS A 112 5.77 -14.52 -17.19
N SER A 113 4.62 -14.81 -16.58
CA SER A 113 3.38 -14.05 -16.79
C SER A 113 2.46 -14.21 -15.59
N MET A 114 2.10 -13.09 -14.95
CA MET A 114 1.10 -13.14 -13.86
C MET A 114 -0.26 -13.65 -14.33
N THR A 115 -0.61 -13.45 -15.61
CA THR A 115 -1.89 -13.93 -16.15
C THR A 115 -1.94 -15.46 -16.23
N THR A 116 -0.81 -16.14 -16.47
CA THR A 116 -0.78 -17.60 -16.49
C THR A 116 -0.69 -18.19 -15.08
N GLU A 117 -0.11 -17.45 -14.12
CA GLU A 117 -0.23 -17.75 -12.68
C GLU A 117 -1.69 -17.60 -12.20
N GLU A 118 -2.39 -16.55 -12.66
CA GLU A 118 -3.81 -16.31 -12.35
C GLU A 118 -4.70 -17.47 -12.81
N THR A 119 -4.39 -18.12 -13.92
CA THR A 119 -5.17 -19.26 -14.39
C THR A 119 -4.66 -20.61 -13.90
N PHE A 120 -3.58 -20.66 -13.11
CA PHE A 120 -2.89 -21.90 -12.75
C PHE A 120 -2.58 -22.78 -13.97
N LEU A 121 -2.09 -22.15 -15.05
CA LEU A 121 -1.95 -22.80 -16.37
C LEU A 121 -1.01 -24.01 -16.34
N ASN A 122 0.10 -23.92 -15.59
CA ASN A 122 1.08 -25.00 -15.51
C ASN A 122 0.44 -26.27 -14.94
N ASP A 123 -0.20 -26.16 -13.77
CA ASP A 123 -0.93 -27.27 -13.13
C ASP A 123 -1.95 -27.91 -14.09
N HIS A 124 -2.64 -27.09 -14.91
CA HIS A 124 -3.62 -27.59 -15.86
C HIS A 124 -2.96 -28.37 -17.01
N LEU A 125 -1.92 -27.83 -17.62
CA LEU A 125 -1.22 -28.45 -18.75
C LEU A 125 -0.46 -29.72 -18.30
N GLU A 126 0.19 -29.70 -17.15
CA GLU A 126 0.89 -30.86 -16.59
C GLU A 126 -0.09 -32.01 -16.31
N LYS A 127 -1.29 -31.73 -15.76
CA LYS A 127 -2.35 -32.74 -15.58
C LYS A 127 -2.86 -33.33 -16.89
N LYS A 128 -2.72 -32.62 -18.01
CA LYS A 128 -3.06 -33.11 -19.36
C LYS A 128 -1.88 -33.86 -20.02
N GLY A 129 -0.75 -34.01 -19.33
CA GLY A 129 0.41 -34.77 -19.78
C GLY A 129 1.45 -33.98 -20.57
N PHE A 130 1.34 -32.65 -20.65
CA PHE A 130 2.36 -31.81 -21.25
C PHE A 130 3.54 -31.60 -20.31
N ILE A 131 4.75 -31.44 -20.87
CA ILE A 131 5.94 -31.06 -20.10
C ILE A 131 6.06 -29.54 -20.17
N VAL A 132 5.84 -28.86 -19.06
CA VAL A 132 5.92 -27.39 -18.98
C VAL A 132 7.18 -26.97 -18.23
N THR A 133 7.96 -26.07 -18.81
CA THR A 133 9.19 -25.55 -18.19
C THR A 133 9.16 -24.04 -18.14
N GLU A 134 9.26 -23.48 -16.93
CA GLU A 134 9.49 -22.05 -16.75
C GLU A 134 10.90 -21.67 -17.18
N THR A 135 11.00 -20.52 -17.85
CA THR A 135 12.25 -20.09 -18.49
C THR A 135 12.87 -18.84 -17.85
N ASP A 136 12.13 -18.14 -17.01
CA ASP A 136 12.66 -17.08 -16.13
C ASP A 136 13.37 -17.74 -14.95
N LEU A 137 14.55 -17.26 -14.59
CA LEU A 137 15.34 -17.88 -13.53
C LEU A 137 14.56 -17.95 -12.21
N GLY A 138 13.86 -16.87 -11.85
CA GLY A 138 13.07 -16.81 -10.64
C GLY A 138 11.88 -17.76 -10.68
N GLU A 139 11.15 -17.78 -11.80
CA GLU A 139 10.00 -18.69 -11.99
C GLU A 139 10.44 -20.17 -12.02
N TRP A 140 11.57 -20.49 -12.64
CA TRP A 140 12.11 -21.85 -12.68
C TRP A 140 12.51 -22.34 -11.28
N ILE A 141 13.15 -21.49 -10.48
CA ILE A 141 13.49 -21.81 -9.08
C ILE A 141 12.24 -22.17 -8.28
N ILE A 142 11.16 -21.40 -8.40
CA ILE A 142 9.93 -21.69 -7.64
C ILE A 142 9.14 -22.85 -8.22
N GLN A 143 9.18 -23.08 -9.55
CA GLN A 143 8.61 -24.27 -10.18
C GLN A 143 9.25 -25.54 -9.62
N LEU A 144 10.58 -25.58 -9.51
CA LEU A 144 11.33 -26.69 -8.91
C LEU A 144 11.00 -26.92 -7.43
N ARG A 145 10.50 -25.89 -6.74
CA ARG A 145 10.09 -25.97 -5.34
C ARG A 145 8.60 -26.24 -5.15
N HIS A 146 7.82 -26.25 -6.24
CA HIS A 146 6.36 -26.33 -6.21
C HIS A 146 5.72 -25.24 -5.36
N GLU A 147 6.24 -24.00 -5.47
CA GLU A 147 5.76 -22.82 -4.76
C GLU A 147 5.30 -21.74 -5.75
N GLY A 148 4.35 -20.88 -5.33
CA GLY A 148 3.96 -19.70 -6.10
C GLY A 148 4.95 -18.54 -5.94
N PRO A 149 4.88 -17.50 -6.80
CA PRO A 149 5.80 -16.37 -6.73
C PRO A 149 5.60 -15.54 -5.47
N SER A 150 6.69 -15.19 -4.77
CA SER A 150 6.60 -14.28 -3.62
C SER A 150 6.58 -12.80 -4.03
N HIS A 151 6.87 -12.48 -5.29
CA HIS A 151 6.87 -11.12 -5.83
C HIS A 151 6.55 -11.11 -7.33
N MET A 152 5.76 -10.11 -7.79
CA MET A 152 5.39 -9.98 -9.21
C MET A 152 6.58 -9.75 -10.16
N VAL A 153 7.68 -9.16 -9.69
CA VAL A 153 8.87 -8.86 -10.53
C VAL A 153 10.06 -9.77 -10.19
N MET A 154 10.17 -10.25 -8.96
CA MET A 154 11.32 -11.01 -8.44
C MET A 154 10.83 -12.28 -7.73
N PRO A 155 10.37 -13.31 -8.47
CA PRO A 155 9.55 -14.40 -7.93
C PRO A 155 10.16 -15.14 -6.72
N ALA A 156 11.48 -15.30 -6.74
CA ALA A 156 12.27 -16.02 -5.73
C ALA A 156 12.97 -15.09 -4.71
N ILE A 157 12.55 -13.84 -4.54
CA ILE A 157 13.22 -12.85 -3.64
C ILE A 157 13.32 -13.31 -2.16
N HIS A 158 12.48 -14.27 -1.76
CA HIS A 158 12.48 -14.85 -0.42
C HIS A 158 13.60 -15.88 -0.20
N LEU A 159 14.33 -16.28 -1.25
CA LEU A 159 15.36 -17.32 -1.18
C LEU A 159 16.77 -16.73 -1.18
N SER A 160 17.62 -17.31 -0.34
CA SER A 160 19.05 -17.01 -0.33
C SER A 160 19.78 -17.74 -1.46
N ARG A 161 20.93 -17.20 -1.88
CA ARG A 161 21.82 -17.85 -2.84
C ARG A 161 22.25 -19.26 -2.42
N TYR A 162 22.32 -19.54 -1.11
CA TYR A 162 22.64 -20.86 -0.58
C TYR A 162 21.47 -21.85 -0.72
N GLN A 163 20.24 -21.39 -0.49
CA GLN A 163 19.04 -22.21 -0.73
C GLN A 163 18.88 -22.53 -2.22
N VAL A 164 19.17 -21.56 -3.10
CA VAL A 164 19.18 -21.77 -4.55
C VAL A 164 20.30 -22.74 -4.96
N GLY A 165 21.50 -22.60 -4.38
CA GLY A 165 22.60 -23.52 -4.62
C GLY A 165 22.25 -24.96 -4.24
N ASN A 166 21.73 -25.19 -3.04
CA ASN A 166 21.30 -26.52 -2.59
C ASN A 166 20.22 -27.12 -3.50
N LEU A 167 19.28 -26.28 -3.98
CA LEU A 167 18.27 -26.72 -4.94
C LEU A 167 18.93 -27.19 -6.25
N PHE A 168 19.89 -26.42 -6.77
CA PHE A 168 20.61 -26.77 -8.00
C PHE A 168 21.54 -27.98 -7.85
N GLU A 169 22.12 -28.22 -6.66
CA GLU A 169 22.83 -29.47 -6.38
C GLU A 169 21.88 -30.66 -6.48
N GLY A 170 20.65 -30.51 -5.96
CA GLY A 170 19.59 -31.51 -6.06
C GLY A 170 19.19 -31.83 -7.50
N VAL A 171 19.12 -30.82 -8.37
CA VAL A 171 18.78 -30.97 -9.81
C VAL A 171 19.94 -31.57 -10.58
N THR A 172 21.14 -30.99 -10.47
CA THR A 172 22.31 -31.37 -11.29
C THR A 172 23.05 -32.61 -10.78
N LYS A 173 22.80 -33.02 -9.53
CA LYS A 173 23.56 -34.03 -8.79
C LYS A 173 25.06 -33.71 -8.70
N LYS A 174 25.43 -32.42 -8.81
CA LYS A 174 26.81 -31.91 -8.73
C LYS A 174 26.90 -30.88 -7.62
N LYS A 175 28.07 -30.77 -6.98
CA LYS A 175 28.33 -29.73 -5.98
C LYS A 175 28.38 -28.36 -6.63
N ILE A 176 27.67 -27.38 -6.06
CA ILE A 176 27.54 -26.03 -6.59
C ILE A 176 28.14 -25.02 -5.62
N ASP A 177 29.02 -24.18 -6.16
CA ASP A 177 29.60 -23.05 -5.45
C ASP A 177 28.58 -21.92 -5.30
N SER A 178 27.86 -21.94 -4.18
CA SER A 178 26.76 -21.02 -3.87
C SER A 178 27.20 -19.58 -3.58
N GLU A 179 28.50 -19.35 -3.37
CA GLU A 179 29.06 -18.00 -3.20
C GLU A 179 29.17 -17.26 -4.54
N ASN A 180 29.33 -18.01 -5.63
CA ASN A 180 29.54 -17.48 -6.96
C ASN A 180 28.23 -17.41 -7.75
N ILE A 181 27.61 -16.22 -7.78
CA ILE A 181 26.34 -15.96 -8.48
C ILE A 181 26.45 -16.29 -9.98
N ASP A 182 27.58 -15.98 -10.63
CA ASP A 182 27.76 -16.28 -12.05
C ASP A 182 27.73 -17.79 -12.33
N LYS A 183 28.26 -18.61 -11.41
CA LYS A 183 28.16 -20.08 -11.51
C LYS A 183 26.73 -20.55 -11.33
N LEU A 184 25.97 -20.00 -10.37
CA LEU A 184 24.56 -20.34 -10.19
C LEU A 184 23.74 -20.03 -11.46
N VAL A 185 23.93 -18.85 -12.04
CA VAL A 185 23.26 -18.47 -13.30
C VAL A 185 23.70 -19.38 -14.45
N LYS A 186 24.99 -19.77 -14.52
CA LYS A 186 25.48 -20.73 -15.53
C LYS A 186 24.79 -22.09 -15.43
N VAL A 187 24.51 -22.59 -14.23
CA VAL A 187 23.75 -23.84 -14.05
C VAL A 187 22.38 -23.73 -14.69
N ALA A 188 21.60 -22.70 -14.33
CA ALA A 188 20.28 -22.50 -14.93
C ALA A 188 20.36 -22.37 -16.45
N ARG A 189 21.38 -21.69 -16.99
CA ARG A 189 21.59 -21.60 -18.45
C ARG A 189 21.90 -22.95 -19.09
N GLN A 190 22.64 -23.82 -18.42
CA GLN A 190 22.94 -25.17 -18.92
C GLN A 190 21.70 -26.07 -18.92
N GLU A 191 20.92 -26.03 -17.83
CA GLU A 191 19.72 -26.85 -17.66
C GLU A 191 18.56 -26.38 -18.56
N LEU A 192 18.35 -25.06 -18.71
CA LEU A 192 17.26 -24.53 -19.51
C LEU A 192 17.55 -24.54 -21.02
N ARG A 193 18.82 -24.55 -21.44
CA ARG A 193 19.17 -24.45 -22.88
C ARG A 193 18.52 -25.54 -23.74
N PRO A 194 18.58 -26.83 -23.38
CA PRO A 194 17.91 -27.88 -24.15
C PRO A 194 16.40 -27.66 -24.23
N ALA A 195 15.76 -27.23 -23.14
CA ALA A 195 14.32 -26.97 -23.12
C ALA A 195 13.89 -25.94 -24.18
N TYR A 196 14.67 -24.88 -24.40
CA TYR A 196 14.37 -23.90 -25.46
C TYR A 196 14.45 -24.48 -26.87
N LEU A 197 15.40 -25.39 -27.13
CA LEU A 197 15.64 -25.97 -28.45
C LEU A 197 14.68 -27.10 -28.79
N GLU A 198 14.19 -27.81 -27.77
CA GLU A 198 13.33 -28.97 -27.92
C GLU A 198 11.84 -28.68 -27.77
N ALA A 199 11.47 -27.46 -27.36
CA ALA A 199 10.07 -27.09 -27.17
C ALA A 199 9.30 -26.94 -28.49
N ASP A 200 8.09 -27.48 -28.49
CA ASP A 200 7.15 -27.35 -29.61
C ASP A 200 6.37 -26.04 -29.54
N MET A 201 6.14 -25.55 -28.32
CA MET A 201 5.28 -24.41 -28.02
C MET A 201 5.90 -23.48 -26.98
N GLY A 202 5.85 -22.18 -27.28
CA GLY A 202 6.19 -21.12 -26.35
C GLY A 202 4.93 -20.43 -25.83
N ILE A 203 4.84 -20.21 -24.53
CA ILE A 203 3.73 -19.47 -23.91
C ILE A 203 4.26 -18.19 -23.28
N SER A 204 3.61 -17.07 -23.59
CA SER A 204 3.96 -15.76 -23.03
C SER A 204 2.75 -15.02 -22.47
N GLY A 205 3.01 -13.98 -21.67
CA GLY A 205 2.05 -12.91 -21.43
C GLY A 205 2.27 -11.73 -22.38
N ALA A 206 1.72 -10.57 -22.02
CA ALA A 206 2.09 -9.29 -22.60
C ALA A 206 1.98 -8.14 -21.58
N ASN A 207 2.87 -7.16 -21.68
CA ASN A 207 2.74 -5.91 -20.93
C ASN A 207 1.73 -4.97 -21.62
N PHE A 208 1.66 -5.05 -22.96
CA PHE A 208 0.82 -4.21 -23.81
C PHE A 208 0.22 -5.03 -24.95
N ALA A 209 -1.03 -4.74 -25.31
CA ALA A 209 -1.64 -5.14 -26.57
C ALA A 209 -2.09 -3.87 -27.30
N ILE A 210 -1.42 -3.53 -28.41
CA ILE A 210 -1.59 -2.25 -29.09
C ILE A 210 -2.66 -2.39 -30.18
N ALA A 211 -3.82 -1.76 -29.98
CA ALA A 211 -4.99 -1.90 -30.85
C ALA A 211 -4.69 -1.51 -32.30
N GLU A 212 -4.11 -0.33 -32.53
CA GLU A 212 -3.85 0.23 -33.87
C GLU A 212 -2.98 -0.69 -34.78
N SER A 213 -2.18 -1.57 -34.17
CA SER A 213 -1.18 -2.37 -34.90
C SER A 213 -1.35 -3.88 -34.76
N GLY A 214 -2.17 -4.35 -33.83
CA GLY A 214 -2.29 -5.77 -33.47
C GLY A 214 -1.03 -6.33 -32.81
N ALA A 215 -0.11 -5.47 -32.34
CA ALA A 215 1.18 -5.88 -31.80
C ALA A 215 1.14 -6.10 -30.29
N LEU A 216 1.90 -7.09 -29.81
CA LEU A 216 2.16 -7.33 -28.40
C LEU A 216 3.47 -6.67 -27.98
N GLY A 217 3.45 -5.97 -26.85
CA GLY A 217 4.63 -5.36 -26.25
C GLY A 217 5.09 -6.08 -24.99
N LEU A 218 6.37 -6.46 -24.95
CA LEU A 218 6.98 -7.24 -23.88
C LEU A 218 8.16 -6.46 -23.26
N VAL A 219 8.28 -6.50 -21.93
CA VAL A 219 9.31 -5.79 -21.17
C VAL A 219 10.00 -6.79 -20.24
N THR A 220 11.28 -7.10 -20.49
CA THR A 220 12.02 -8.11 -19.71
C THR A 220 13.45 -7.68 -19.38
N ASN A 221 13.95 -8.19 -18.25
CA ASN A 221 15.36 -8.06 -17.87
C ASN A 221 16.21 -9.24 -18.38
N GLU A 222 15.56 -10.35 -18.73
CA GLU A 222 16.20 -11.55 -19.25
C GLU A 222 15.83 -11.75 -20.74
N GLY A 223 16.73 -12.40 -21.50
CA GLY A 223 16.53 -12.70 -22.92
C GLY A 223 15.70 -13.95 -23.18
N ASN A 224 15.25 -14.63 -22.13
CA ASN A 224 14.46 -15.86 -22.16
C ASN A 224 13.16 -15.72 -22.97
N MET A 225 12.43 -14.63 -22.78
CA MET A 225 11.12 -14.41 -23.41
C MET A 225 11.24 -14.30 -24.94
N ARG A 226 12.35 -13.76 -25.45
CA ARG A 226 12.63 -13.78 -26.89
C ARG A 226 12.76 -15.23 -27.38
N LEU A 227 13.52 -16.08 -26.68
CA LEU A 227 13.67 -17.48 -27.05
C LEU A 227 12.34 -18.24 -27.01
N VAL A 228 11.52 -18.01 -25.96
CA VAL A 228 10.16 -18.57 -25.84
C VAL A 228 9.28 -18.17 -27.02
N THR A 229 9.32 -16.90 -27.41
CA THR A 229 8.42 -16.37 -28.43
C THR A 229 8.93 -16.62 -29.85
N THR A 230 10.22 -16.88 -30.08
CA THR A 230 10.79 -17.05 -31.44
C THR A 230 11.11 -18.49 -31.82
N LEU A 231 11.64 -19.34 -30.92
CA LEU A 231 12.14 -20.66 -31.30
C LEU A 231 11.07 -21.74 -31.55
N PRO A 232 10.06 -21.93 -30.68
CA PRO A 232 9.09 -23.00 -30.84
C PRO A 232 8.17 -22.73 -32.04
N LYS A 233 7.74 -23.76 -32.78
CA LYS A 233 6.86 -23.57 -33.95
C LYS A 233 5.50 -22.92 -33.59
N VAL A 234 4.98 -23.17 -32.39
CA VAL A 234 3.76 -22.54 -31.85
C VAL A 234 4.11 -21.47 -30.83
N HIS A 235 3.46 -20.30 -30.90
CA HIS A 235 3.50 -19.29 -29.84
C HIS A 235 2.07 -18.94 -29.41
N VAL A 236 1.82 -18.98 -28.10
CA VAL A 236 0.55 -18.54 -27.51
C VAL A 236 0.80 -17.44 -26.50
N ALA A 237 0.13 -16.29 -26.69
CA ALA A 237 0.12 -15.21 -25.72
C ALA A 237 -1.20 -15.22 -24.93
N LEU A 238 -1.15 -15.26 -23.60
CA LEU A 238 -2.32 -15.09 -22.73
C LEU A 238 -2.33 -13.66 -22.16
N VAL A 239 -3.35 -12.89 -22.50
CA VAL A 239 -3.39 -11.44 -22.26
C VAL A 239 -4.74 -11.06 -21.64
N GLY A 240 -4.73 -10.27 -20.56
CA GLY A 240 -5.97 -9.71 -20.01
C GLY A 240 -6.43 -8.47 -20.79
N TYR A 241 -7.74 -8.22 -20.85
CA TYR A 241 -8.30 -7.06 -21.55
C TYR A 241 -7.72 -5.72 -21.06
N GLU A 242 -7.31 -5.61 -19.80
CA GLU A 242 -6.74 -4.38 -19.22
C GLU A 242 -5.36 -4.00 -19.78
N LYS A 243 -4.74 -4.92 -20.55
CA LYS A 243 -3.48 -4.70 -21.26
C LYS A 243 -3.64 -3.99 -22.59
N LEU A 244 -4.87 -3.85 -23.10
CA LEU A 244 -5.13 -3.08 -24.30
C LEU A 244 -4.73 -1.61 -24.10
N VAL A 245 -4.11 -1.06 -25.13
CA VAL A 245 -3.81 0.36 -25.29
C VAL A 245 -4.16 0.75 -26.73
N PRO A 246 -4.63 1.98 -26.97
CA PRO A 246 -5.06 2.38 -28.32
C PRO A 246 -3.90 2.38 -29.30
N ASP A 247 -2.77 2.97 -28.91
CA ASP A 247 -1.66 3.28 -29.82
C ASP A 247 -0.28 3.11 -29.18
N LEU A 248 0.76 3.21 -30.03
CA LEU A 248 2.16 3.15 -29.65
C LEU A 248 2.53 4.27 -28.68
N LYS A 249 1.94 5.46 -28.81
CA LYS A 249 2.20 6.60 -27.93
C LYS A 249 1.81 6.28 -26.48
N SER A 250 0.62 5.74 -26.29
CA SER A 250 0.07 5.31 -25.00
C SER A 250 0.93 4.20 -24.39
N MET A 251 1.37 3.25 -25.20
CA MET A 251 2.33 2.21 -24.78
C MET A 251 3.64 2.82 -24.30
N LEU A 252 4.24 3.73 -25.08
CA LEU A 252 5.52 4.39 -24.75
C LEU A 252 5.43 5.24 -23.48
N GLN A 253 4.29 5.90 -23.22
CA GLN A 253 4.05 6.58 -21.94
C GLN A 253 4.09 5.61 -20.76
N ILE A 254 3.43 4.46 -20.86
CA ILE A 254 3.50 3.44 -19.79
C ILE A 254 4.92 2.87 -19.67
N LEU A 255 5.61 2.65 -20.79
CA LEU A 255 7.00 2.16 -20.79
C LEU A 255 7.96 3.12 -20.08
N LYS A 256 7.72 4.44 -20.12
CA LYS A 256 8.53 5.40 -19.36
C LYS A 256 8.45 5.16 -17.85
N VAL A 257 7.32 4.72 -17.32
CA VAL A 257 7.15 4.56 -15.86
C VAL A 257 7.30 3.11 -15.38
N LEU A 258 7.05 2.11 -16.23
CA LEU A 258 7.00 0.70 -15.82
C LEU A 258 8.35 0.19 -15.25
N PRO A 259 9.50 0.28 -15.96
CA PRO A 259 10.79 -0.19 -15.44
C PRO A 259 11.26 0.61 -14.23
N ARG A 260 11.04 1.93 -14.24
CA ARG A 260 11.42 2.83 -13.14
C ARG A 260 10.70 2.46 -11.85
N ASN A 261 9.44 2.05 -11.94
CA ASN A 261 8.69 1.58 -10.78
C ASN A 261 8.93 0.11 -10.44
N ALA A 262 9.29 -0.74 -11.41
CA ALA A 262 9.47 -2.16 -11.16
C ALA A 262 10.82 -2.47 -10.52
N THR A 263 11.90 -2.08 -11.20
CA THR A 263 13.27 -2.45 -10.86
C THR A 263 14.16 -1.25 -10.57
N GLY A 264 13.63 -0.03 -10.65
CA GLY A 264 14.43 1.18 -10.48
C GLY A 264 15.40 1.39 -11.64
N GLN A 265 15.01 0.99 -12.86
CA GLN A 265 15.80 1.18 -14.08
C GLN A 265 15.11 2.17 -15.02
N ALA A 266 15.89 2.96 -15.76
CA ALA A 266 15.33 3.88 -16.76
C ALA A 266 14.61 3.13 -17.91
N ILE A 267 15.15 1.97 -18.28
CA ILE A 267 14.62 1.01 -19.26
C ILE A 267 15.16 -0.38 -18.91
N THR A 268 14.43 -1.44 -19.24
CA THR A 268 14.92 -2.83 -19.06
C THR A 268 15.89 -3.23 -20.16
N SER A 269 16.58 -4.36 -19.97
CA SER A 269 17.54 -4.89 -20.96
C SER A 269 16.89 -5.22 -22.31
N TYR A 270 15.63 -5.63 -22.31
CA TYR A 270 14.89 -5.96 -23.53
C TYR A 270 13.50 -5.33 -23.51
N VAL A 271 13.13 -4.77 -24.66
CA VAL A 271 11.76 -4.34 -24.96
C VAL A 271 11.43 -4.83 -26.36
N THR A 272 10.49 -5.76 -26.46
CA THR A 272 10.28 -6.59 -27.67
C THR A 272 8.86 -6.48 -28.19
N TRP A 273 8.72 -6.10 -29.47
CA TRP A 273 7.44 -5.99 -30.16
C TRP A 273 7.21 -7.22 -31.02
N ILE A 274 6.04 -7.84 -30.90
CA ILE A 274 5.66 -9.01 -31.68
C ILE A 274 4.41 -8.66 -32.47
N LYS A 275 4.50 -8.67 -33.80
CA LYS A 275 3.37 -8.46 -34.69
C LYS A 275 3.26 -9.65 -35.66
N GLY A 276 2.17 -10.39 -35.52
CA GLY A 276 1.79 -11.44 -36.46
C GLY A 276 2.70 -12.67 -36.49
N ALA A 277 2.35 -13.60 -37.37
CA ALA A 277 3.08 -14.83 -37.58
C ALA A 277 4.39 -14.58 -38.34
N THR A 278 5.52 -14.47 -37.63
CA THR A 278 6.84 -14.28 -38.23
C THR A 278 7.33 -15.54 -38.95
N GLU A 279 8.41 -15.41 -39.73
CA GLU A 279 9.11 -16.58 -40.30
C GLU A 279 9.61 -17.50 -39.17
N CYS A 280 9.48 -18.82 -39.37
CA CYS A 280 9.83 -19.81 -38.37
C CYS A 280 10.22 -21.13 -39.05
N GLY A 281 11.53 -21.36 -39.21
CA GLY A 281 12.05 -22.56 -39.89
C GLY A 281 11.75 -23.88 -39.19
N SER A 282 11.36 -23.85 -37.91
CA SER A 282 10.91 -25.05 -37.17
C SER A 282 9.44 -25.42 -37.46
N ALA A 283 8.68 -24.53 -38.11
CA ALA A 283 7.30 -24.80 -38.50
C ALA A 283 7.23 -25.35 -39.93
N PRO A 284 6.38 -26.37 -40.22
CA PRO A 284 6.27 -26.95 -41.56
C PRO A 284 5.90 -25.94 -42.66
N SER A 285 5.17 -24.87 -42.32
CA SER A 285 4.78 -23.78 -43.24
C SER A 285 5.86 -22.71 -43.40
N ASN A 286 7.02 -22.86 -42.76
CA ASN A 286 8.03 -21.82 -42.53
C ASN A 286 7.47 -20.54 -41.87
N ARG A 287 6.27 -20.60 -41.28
CA ARG A 287 5.62 -19.50 -40.56
C ARG A 287 5.22 -19.94 -39.17
N LYS A 288 5.41 -19.05 -38.21
CA LYS A 288 5.00 -19.22 -36.82
C LYS A 288 3.50 -19.47 -36.72
N ILE A 289 3.09 -20.43 -35.91
CA ILE A 289 1.69 -20.62 -35.55
C ILE A 289 1.42 -19.75 -34.32
N MET A 290 0.88 -18.54 -34.54
CA MET A 290 0.68 -17.54 -33.48
C MET A 290 -0.77 -17.48 -33.03
N HIS A 291 -1.00 -17.68 -31.74
CA HIS A 291 -2.31 -17.47 -31.11
C HIS A 291 -2.24 -16.43 -29.99
N ILE A 292 -3.32 -15.66 -29.85
CA ILE A 292 -3.48 -14.68 -28.78
C ILE A 292 -4.80 -14.97 -28.08
N VAL A 293 -4.76 -15.28 -26.78
CA VAL A 293 -5.94 -15.59 -25.97
C VAL A 293 -6.21 -14.39 -25.07
N PHE A 294 -7.34 -13.71 -25.27
CA PHE A 294 -7.81 -12.64 -24.40
C PHE A 294 -8.63 -13.20 -23.24
N LEU A 295 -8.18 -12.93 -22.02
CA LEU A 295 -8.80 -13.37 -20.78
C LEU A 295 -9.65 -12.25 -20.17
N ASP A 296 -10.95 -12.48 -20.02
CA ASP A 296 -11.85 -11.62 -19.24
C ASP A 296 -11.64 -11.86 -17.74
N ASN A 297 -12.02 -13.04 -17.23
CA ASN A 297 -11.96 -13.41 -15.81
C ASN A 297 -12.53 -12.30 -14.89
N GLY A 298 -13.62 -11.66 -15.32
CA GLY A 298 -14.31 -10.59 -14.59
C GLY A 298 -13.81 -9.16 -14.87
N ARG A 299 -12.79 -8.96 -15.71
CA ARG A 299 -12.27 -7.62 -16.07
C ARG A 299 -13.32 -6.76 -16.75
N LEU A 300 -14.06 -7.30 -17.71
CA LEU A 300 -15.08 -6.56 -18.46
C LEU A 300 -16.23 -6.13 -17.55
N ALA A 301 -16.63 -6.98 -16.59
CA ALA A 301 -17.58 -6.58 -15.56
C ALA A 301 -17.01 -5.49 -14.65
N LEU A 302 -15.74 -5.62 -14.24
CA LEU A 302 -15.04 -4.68 -13.37
C LEU A 302 -14.88 -3.29 -14.00
N THR A 303 -14.82 -3.16 -15.33
CA THR A 303 -14.81 -1.84 -16.01
C THR A 303 -16.05 -1.00 -15.70
N LYS A 304 -17.17 -1.64 -15.36
CA LYS A 304 -18.45 -0.98 -15.08
C LYS A 304 -18.64 -0.66 -13.60
N ASP A 305 -17.73 -1.14 -12.75
CA ASP A 305 -17.82 -0.90 -11.31
C ASP A 305 -17.37 0.54 -10.98
N PRO A 306 -18.24 1.36 -10.37
CA PRO A 306 -17.95 2.77 -10.14
C PRO A 306 -16.81 3.01 -9.13
N VAL A 307 -16.46 2.00 -8.33
CA VAL A 307 -15.41 2.07 -7.32
C VAL A 307 -14.16 1.36 -7.82
N PHE A 308 -14.30 0.12 -8.32
CA PHE A 308 -13.17 -0.76 -8.56
C PHE A 308 -12.62 -0.75 -9.99
N ALA A 309 -13.28 -0.09 -10.96
CA ALA A 309 -12.76 0.02 -12.33
C ALA A 309 -11.34 0.61 -12.37
N GLU A 310 -11.03 1.54 -11.46
CA GLU A 310 -9.71 2.14 -11.28
C GLU A 310 -8.59 1.10 -11.10
N SER A 311 -8.87 -0.06 -10.51
CA SER A 311 -7.88 -1.13 -10.31
C SER A 311 -7.33 -1.71 -11.63
N LEU A 312 -8.09 -1.59 -12.73
CA LEU A 312 -7.70 -2.03 -14.06
C LEU A 312 -6.65 -1.12 -14.72
N ARG A 313 -6.36 0.07 -14.16
CA ARG A 313 -5.23 0.89 -14.59
C ARG A 313 -3.88 0.20 -14.35
N CYS A 314 -3.83 -0.80 -13.47
CA CYS A 314 -2.59 -1.39 -12.97
C CYS A 314 -1.70 -1.98 -14.08
N ILE A 315 -0.47 -1.48 -14.15
CA ILE A 315 0.55 -1.92 -15.12
C ILE A 315 1.44 -3.06 -14.60
N ARG A 316 1.11 -3.65 -13.43
CA ARG A 316 1.84 -4.77 -12.78
C ARG A 316 3.33 -4.49 -12.49
N CYS A 317 3.67 -3.26 -12.13
CA CYS A 317 5.06 -2.90 -11.78
C CYS A 317 5.53 -3.43 -10.42
N GLY A 318 4.63 -3.77 -9.49
CA GLY A 318 5.00 -4.26 -8.15
C GLY A 318 5.45 -3.19 -7.15
N ALA A 319 5.55 -1.90 -7.54
CA ALA A 319 5.96 -0.81 -6.66
C ALA A 319 5.20 -0.75 -5.33
N CYS A 320 3.89 -1.06 -5.36
CA CYS A 320 3.06 -1.06 -4.15
C CYS A 320 3.48 -2.12 -3.11
N ALA A 321 4.13 -3.21 -3.51
CA ALA A 321 4.75 -4.19 -2.61
C ALA A 321 6.12 -3.69 -2.14
N ASN A 322 6.93 -3.17 -3.08
CA ASN A 322 8.28 -2.67 -2.81
C ASN A 322 8.33 -1.63 -1.69
N VAL A 323 7.30 -0.79 -1.57
CA VAL A 323 7.22 0.27 -0.53
C VAL A 323 6.41 -0.11 0.70
N CYS A 324 5.76 -1.28 0.71
CA CYS A 324 4.83 -1.65 1.78
C CYS A 324 5.57 -2.13 3.04
N PRO A 325 5.36 -1.49 4.20
CA PRO A 325 6.05 -1.87 5.44
C PRO A 325 5.56 -3.21 6.02
N ILE A 326 4.47 -3.77 5.49
CA ILE A 326 3.92 -5.07 5.91
C ILE A 326 4.51 -6.17 5.05
N TYR A 327 4.47 -5.97 3.73
CA TYR A 327 5.12 -6.87 2.77
C TYR A 327 6.59 -7.08 3.13
N SER A 328 7.32 -6.03 3.55
CA SER A 328 8.73 -6.17 3.94
C SER A 328 8.97 -7.07 5.16
N LYS A 329 7.93 -7.35 5.95
CA LYS A 329 8.00 -8.21 7.14
C LYS A 329 7.54 -9.64 6.90
N VAL A 330 6.59 -9.86 5.98
CA VAL A 330 5.94 -11.18 5.85
C VAL A 330 6.01 -11.78 4.44
N GLY A 331 6.42 -11.00 3.43
CA GLY A 331 6.54 -11.46 2.04
C GLY A 331 5.22 -11.72 1.33
N GLY A 332 5.30 -11.99 0.01
CA GLY A 332 4.11 -12.10 -0.85
C GLY A 332 3.25 -13.33 -0.62
N HIS A 333 3.83 -14.45 -0.17
CA HIS A 333 3.07 -15.67 0.15
C HIS A 333 2.09 -15.49 1.31
N LYS A 334 2.29 -14.47 2.16
CA LYS A 334 1.45 -14.17 3.33
C LYS A 334 0.71 -12.83 3.18
N TYR A 335 1.12 -12.00 2.23
CA TYR A 335 0.52 -10.70 1.91
C TYR A 335 0.11 -10.61 0.44
N GLY A 336 -0.78 -11.54 0.06
CA GLY A 336 -1.33 -11.71 -1.28
C GLY A 336 -1.74 -13.16 -1.52
N HIS A 337 -2.31 -13.39 -2.70
CA HIS A 337 -2.56 -14.73 -3.22
C HIS A 337 -1.68 -14.93 -4.47
N VAL A 338 -2.24 -14.94 -5.68
CA VAL A 338 -1.44 -14.88 -6.92
C VAL A 338 -0.84 -13.48 -7.12
N TYR A 339 -1.69 -12.45 -6.99
CA TYR A 339 -1.25 -11.07 -6.99
C TYR A 339 -0.86 -10.65 -5.57
N ILE A 340 0.24 -9.91 -5.45
CA ILE A 340 0.83 -9.53 -4.16
C ILE A 340 0.86 -8.01 -3.97
N GLY A 341 1.11 -7.58 -2.73
CA GLY A 341 1.10 -6.16 -2.38
C GLY A 341 -0.30 -5.56 -2.37
N ALA A 342 -0.39 -4.24 -2.33
CA ALA A 342 -1.67 -3.54 -2.16
C ALA A 342 -2.70 -3.84 -3.28
N ILE A 343 -2.24 -4.01 -4.53
CA ILE A 343 -3.14 -4.38 -5.64
C ILE A 343 -3.65 -5.82 -5.50
N GLY A 344 -2.85 -6.72 -4.92
CA GLY A 344 -3.23 -8.11 -4.66
C GLY A 344 -4.43 -8.22 -3.72
N LEU A 345 -4.48 -7.36 -2.69
CA LEU A 345 -5.60 -7.25 -1.74
C LEU A 345 -6.90 -6.71 -2.36
N ILE A 346 -6.91 -6.42 -3.66
CA ILE A 346 -8.10 -5.98 -4.39
C ILE A 346 -8.45 -7.06 -5.42
N LEU A 347 -7.48 -7.43 -6.26
CA LEU A 347 -7.72 -8.34 -7.37
C LEU A 347 -7.98 -9.78 -6.95
N THR A 348 -7.53 -10.20 -5.77
CA THR A 348 -7.82 -11.55 -5.26
C THR A 348 -9.34 -11.79 -5.17
N VAL A 349 -10.10 -10.80 -4.71
CA VAL A 349 -11.58 -10.88 -4.66
C VAL A 349 -12.19 -11.13 -6.03
N PHE A 350 -11.72 -10.40 -7.04
CA PHE A 350 -12.32 -10.43 -8.38
C PHE A 350 -11.89 -11.65 -9.20
N TYR A 351 -10.65 -12.10 -9.06
CA TYR A 351 -10.10 -13.17 -9.91
C TYR A 351 -10.07 -14.54 -9.25
N HIS A 352 -10.05 -14.57 -7.91
CA HIS A 352 -9.90 -15.82 -7.13
C HIS A 352 -10.96 -15.99 -6.06
N GLY A 353 -11.95 -15.10 -5.99
CA GLY A 353 -13.01 -15.17 -5.00
C GLY A 353 -12.62 -14.57 -3.65
N LYS A 354 -13.66 -14.05 -2.97
CA LYS A 354 -13.55 -13.37 -1.68
C LYS A 354 -13.02 -14.27 -0.57
N GLU A 355 -13.28 -15.58 -0.64
CA GLU A 355 -12.78 -16.58 0.31
C GLU A 355 -11.26 -16.65 0.39
N ASN A 356 -10.56 -16.25 -0.68
CA ASN A 356 -9.10 -16.21 -0.70
C ASN A 356 -8.53 -14.88 -0.16
N ASP A 357 -9.35 -13.85 0.05
CA ASP A 357 -8.91 -12.53 0.51
C ASP A 357 -9.32 -12.23 1.97
N MET A 358 -10.20 -13.05 2.57
CA MET A 358 -10.89 -12.76 3.84
C MET A 358 -9.99 -12.23 4.96
N GLU A 359 -8.85 -12.89 5.19
CA GLU A 359 -7.92 -12.53 6.25
C GLU A 359 -6.78 -11.61 5.79
N ILE A 360 -6.43 -11.67 4.50
CA ILE A 360 -5.29 -10.93 3.96
C ILE A 360 -5.64 -9.43 3.81
N VAL A 361 -6.86 -9.11 3.36
CA VAL A 361 -7.33 -7.72 3.19
C VAL A 361 -7.31 -6.92 4.51
N ARG A 362 -7.54 -7.62 5.62
CA ARG A 362 -7.52 -7.05 6.98
C ARG A 362 -6.13 -6.55 7.36
N ASN A 363 -5.08 -7.15 6.77
CA ASN A 363 -3.69 -6.84 7.07
C ASN A 363 -3.20 -5.54 6.41
N CYS A 364 -4.06 -4.67 5.88
CA CYS A 364 -3.65 -3.35 5.39
C CYS A 364 -3.73 -2.27 6.49
N ILE A 365 -2.58 -1.70 6.85
CA ILE A 365 -2.46 -0.60 7.83
C ILE A 365 -2.93 0.78 7.30
N ASN A 366 -3.17 0.91 6.00
CA ASN A 366 -3.64 2.13 5.34
C ASN A 366 -2.68 3.34 5.41
N CYS A 367 -1.35 3.12 5.33
CA CYS A 367 -0.34 4.19 5.43
C CYS A 367 -0.15 5.06 4.17
N GLN A 368 -1.01 4.95 3.16
CA GLN A 368 -0.99 5.78 1.93
C GLN A 368 0.24 5.64 1.00
N THR A 369 1.32 4.97 1.40
CA THR A 369 2.56 4.86 0.60
C THR A 369 2.34 4.23 -0.77
N CYS A 370 1.45 3.23 -0.87
CA CYS A 370 1.15 2.60 -2.16
C CYS A 370 0.42 3.52 -3.14
N LYS A 371 -0.35 4.51 -2.66
CA LYS A 371 -1.01 5.53 -3.48
C LYS A 371 0.01 6.54 -4.03
N GLU A 372 0.88 7.04 -3.15
CA GLU A 372 1.94 7.99 -3.51
C GLU A 372 2.85 7.42 -4.61
N ILE A 373 3.25 6.15 -4.48
CA ILE A 373 4.19 5.53 -5.42
C ILE A 373 3.55 5.10 -6.75
N CYS A 374 2.22 5.02 -6.83
CA CYS A 374 1.53 4.39 -7.94
C CYS A 374 1.69 5.23 -9.22
N PRO A 375 2.30 4.69 -10.30
CA PRO A 375 2.53 5.46 -11.53
C PRO A 375 1.29 5.64 -12.41
N VAL A 376 0.16 5.06 -12.00
CA VAL A 376 -1.11 5.08 -12.73
C VAL A 376 -2.25 5.54 -11.82
N ASP A 377 -1.89 6.30 -10.79
CA ASP A 377 -2.78 7.01 -9.86
C ASP A 377 -3.97 6.18 -9.35
N ILE A 378 -3.69 4.97 -8.84
CA ILE A 378 -4.73 4.14 -8.19
C ILE A 378 -4.80 4.51 -6.71
N ASP A 379 -5.98 4.86 -6.20
CA ASP A 379 -6.25 5.03 -4.76
C ASP A 379 -6.36 3.68 -4.03
N LEU A 380 -5.26 2.92 -4.02
CA LEU A 380 -5.16 1.59 -3.42
C LEU A 380 -5.66 1.55 -1.95
N PRO A 381 -5.33 2.50 -1.06
CA PRO A 381 -5.84 2.50 0.30
C PRO A 381 -7.36 2.62 0.41
N HIS A 382 -8.01 3.40 -0.47
CA HIS A 382 -9.46 3.50 -0.53
C HIS A 382 -10.07 2.19 -1.04
N LEU A 383 -9.58 1.68 -2.17
CA LEU A 383 -10.08 0.44 -2.77
C LEU A 383 -9.95 -0.74 -1.82
N ILE A 384 -8.83 -0.90 -1.10
CA ILE A 384 -8.67 -1.98 -0.10
C ILE A 384 -9.73 -1.91 1.00
N LYS A 385 -10.16 -0.72 1.41
CA LYS A 385 -11.20 -0.59 2.45
C LYS A 385 -12.58 -0.95 1.92
N LYS A 386 -12.88 -0.59 0.66
CA LYS A 386 -14.08 -1.06 -0.03
C LYS A 386 -14.05 -2.58 -0.24
N THR A 387 -12.89 -3.16 -0.57
CA THR A 387 -12.71 -4.62 -0.63
C THR A 387 -12.98 -5.27 0.72
N TYR A 388 -12.45 -4.70 1.81
CA TYR A 388 -12.67 -5.25 3.14
C TYR A 388 -14.16 -5.23 3.53
N ARG A 389 -14.90 -4.15 3.22
CA ARG A 389 -16.36 -4.12 3.40
C ARG A 389 -17.05 -5.21 2.58
N ALA A 390 -16.70 -5.35 1.30
CA ALA A 390 -17.30 -6.35 0.40
C ALA A 390 -17.06 -7.80 0.87
N VAL A 391 -15.94 -8.07 1.56
CA VAL A 391 -15.65 -9.35 2.21
C VAL A 391 -16.54 -9.55 3.44
N LEU A 392 -16.67 -8.55 4.32
CA LEU A 392 -17.52 -8.64 5.52
C LEU A 392 -19.00 -8.86 5.18
N ASP A 393 -19.50 -8.21 4.13
CA ASP A 393 -20.90 -8.34 3.73
C ASP A 393 -21.24 -9.76 3.28
N GLN A 394 -20.28 -10.49 2.71
CA GLN A 394 -20.47 -11.89 2.32
C GLN A 394 -20.46 -12.85 3.51
N GLU A 395 -19.67 -12.59 4.56
CA GLU A 395 -19.76 -13.38 5.80
C GLU A 395 -21.15 -13.28 6.46
N GLY A 396 -21.92 -12.23 6.13
CA GLY A 396 -23.26 -11.97 6.65
C GLY A 396 -23.28 -11.71 8.16
N LYS A 397 -22.11 -11.47 8.76
CA LYS A 397 -21.92 -11.26 10.20
C LYS A 397 -21.00 -10.08 10.43
N THR A 398 -21.48 -9.10 11.17
CA THR A 398 -20.62 -8.04 11.68
C THR A 398 -19.77 -8.60 12.84
N PRO A 399 -18.43 -8.51 12.80
CA PRO A 399 -17.59 -8.93 13.91
C PRO A 399 -18.02 -8.24 15.22
N VAL A 400 -18.02 -8.96 16.34
CA VAL A 400 -18.45 -8.39 17.65
C VAL A 400 -17.69 -7.11 17.99
N LYS A 401 -16.38 -7.07 17.69
CA LYS A 401 -15.54 -5.88 17.85
C LYS A 401 -16.11 -4.69 17.06
N ASN A 402 -16.46 -4.90 15.80
CA ASN A 402 -17.00 -3.88 14.91
C ASN A 402 -18.39 -3.41 15.37
N PHE A 403 -19.23 -4.32 15.84
CA PHE A 403 -20.54 -3.99 16.40
C PHE A 403 -20.41 -3.10 17.64
N LEU A 404 -19.54 -3.47 18.59
CA LEU A 404 -19.28 -2.67 19.78
C LEU A 404 -18.70 -1.30 19.42
N LEU A 405 -17.69 -1.26 18.54
CA LEU A 405 -17.09 -0.03 18.04
C LEU A 405 -18.16 0.91 17.44
N SER A 406 -19.04 0.36 16.58
CA SER A 406 -20.08 1.11 15.91
C SER A 406 -21.09 1.70 16.88
N ASN A 407 -21.61 0.91 17.83
CA ASN A 407 -22.57 1.40 18.81
C ASN A 407 -21.99 2.48 19.73
N VAL A 408 -20.73 2.30 20.13
CA VAL A 408 -20.03 3.28 20.98
C VAL A 408 -19.77 4.57 20.20
N MET A 409 -19.22 4.49 18.98
CA MET A 409 -18.83 5.69 18.21
C MET A 409 -20.03 6.49 17.70
N LYS A 410 -21.14 5.85 17.32
CA LYS A 410 -22.38 6.54 16.92
C LYS A 410 -22.98 7.34 18.09
N ASN A 411 -22.86 6.84 19.31
CA ASN A 411 -23.38 7.51 20.50
C ASN A 411 -22.29 8.34 21.20
N ARG A 412 -22.17 9.61 20.81
CA ARG A 412 -21.23 10.57 21.42
C ARG A 412 -21.25 10.58 22.94
N ARG A 413 -22.44 10.54 23.55
CA ARG A 413 -22.58 10.60 25.02
C ARG A 413 -21.97 9.34 25.67
N LEU A 414 -22.26 8.18 25.10
CA LEU A 414 -21.69 6.90 25.55
C LEU A 414 -20.17 6.86 25.33
N PHE A 415 -19.68 7.25 24.15
CA PHE A 415 -18.25 7.30 23.85
C PHE A 415 -17.48 8.16 24.86
N HIS A 416 -17.94 9.38 25.11
CA HIS A 416 -17.31 10.28 26.07
C HIS A 416 -17.45 9.78 27.51
N PHE A 417 -18.57 9.14 27.85
CA PHE A 417 -18.75 8.51 29.16
C PHE A 417 -17.71 7.41 29.38
N ILE A 418 -17.55 6.50 28.42
CA ILE A 418 -16.56 5.42 28.48
C ILE A 418 -15.14 5.98 28.64
N LEU A 419 -14.76 6.98 27.83
CA LEU A 419 -13.42 7.59 27.92
C LEU A 419 -13.19 8.27 29.28
N ARG A 420 -14.20 8.92 29.86
CA ARG A 420 -14.08 9.50 31.21
C ARG A 420 -13.93 8.42 32.28
N GLN A 421 -14.69 7.34 32.20
CA GLN A 421 -14.60 6.24 33.16
C GLN A 421 -13.31 5.41 33.00
N ALA A 422 -12.71 5.40 31.79
CA ALA A 422 -11.44 4.74 31.54
C ALA A 422 -10.31 5.27 32.45
N TYR A 423 -10.33 6.56 32.81
CA TYR A 423 -9.38 7.11 33.79
C TYR A 423 -9.47 6.44 35.17
N LEU A 424 -10.67 6.08 35.62
CA LEU A 424 -10.86 5.39 36.90
C LEU A 424 -10.47 3.92 36.79
N ALA A 425 -10.90 3.27 35.70
CA ALA A 425 -10.63 1.85 35.45
C ALA A 425 -9.12 1.54 35.30
N GLN A 426 -8.33 2.48 34.76
CA GLN A 426 -6.89 2.27 34.57
C GLN A 426 -6.05 2.47 35.84
N LYS A 427 -6.59 3.01 36.94
CA LYS A 427 -5.82 3.36 38.16
C LYS A 427 -4.96 2.21 38.72
N PRO A 428 -5.44 0.95 38.77
CA PRO A 428 -4.63 -0.18 39.24
C PRO A 428 -3.39 -0.43 38.37
N LEU A 429 -3.46 -0.10 37.07
CA LEU A 429 -2.41 -0.36 36.08
C LEU A 429 -1.47 0.84 35.87
N ALA A 430 -1.98 2.07 36.04
CA ALA A 430 -1.25 3.31 35.75
C ALA A 430 -0.15 3.68 36.77
N LYS A 431 -0.14 3.08 37.97
CA LYS A 431 0.73 3.50 39.10
C LYS A 431 0.76 5.05 39.23
N LYS A 432 1.81 5.66 39.78
CA LYS A 432 1.93 7.14 39.89
C LYS A 432 2.48 7.82 38.61
N GLY A 433 2.65 7.09 37.51
CA GLY A 433 3.33 7.57 36.31
C GLY A 433 2.38 7.97 35.17
N PRO A 434 2.90 8.60 34.09
CA PRO A 434 2.12 8.99 32.92
C PRO A 434 1.85 7.85 31.93
N MET A 435 2.39 6.65 32.17
CA MET A 435 2.34 5.49 31.26
C MET A 435 1.94 4.21 32.01
N ILE A 436 1.15 3.37 31.35
CA ILE A 436 0.81 2.00 31.74
C ILE A 436 1.84 1.07 31.08
N ARG A 437 2.76 0.52 31.87
CA ARG A 437 3.90 -0.31 31.39
C ARG A 437 3.64 -1.82 31.39
N HIS A 438 2.65 -2.24 32.17
CA HIS A 438 2.23 -3.63 32.30
C HIS A 438 0.71 -3.69 32.12
N LEU A 439 0.28 -4.45 31.13
CA LEU A 439 -1.10 -4.83 30.91
C LEU A 439 -1.41 -6.08 31.76
N PRO A 440 -2.71 -6.38 31.97
CA PRO A 440 -3.09 -7.66 32.55
C PRO A 440 -2.45 -8.82 31.78
N HIS A 441 -2.03 -9.87 32.47
CA HIS A 441 -1.21 -10.97 31.92
C HIS A 441 -1.77 -11.56 30.61
N LEU A 442 -3.10 -11.63 30.48
CA LEU A 442 -3.82 -12.10 29.29
C LEU A 442 -3.50 -11.27 28.02
N PHE A 443 -3.28 -9.97 28.16
CA PHE A 443 -3.00 -9.04 27.06
C PHE A 443 -1.52 -8.71 26.91
N GLU A 444 -0.69 -8.94 27.95
CA GLU A 444 0.74 -8.61 27.95
C GLU A 444 1.52 -9.39 26.87
N LYS A 445 1.16 -10.66 26.61
CA LYS A 445 1.87 -11.50 25.63
C LYS A 445 1.81 -10.94 24.21
N GLU A 446 0.68 -10.38 23.81
CA GLU A 446 0.48 -9.88 22.44
C GLU A 446 0.67 -8.37 22.34
N HIS A 447 0.24 -7.60 23.35
CA HIS A 447 0.26 -6.13 23.29
C HIS A 447 1.35 -5.48 24.15
N GLY A 448 2.19 -6.27 24.82
CA GLY A 448 3.26 -5.77 25.69
C GLY A 448 4.44 -5.10 24.97
N PHE A 449 4.44 -5.00 23.64
CA PHE A 449 5.53 -4.40 22.86
C PHE A 449 5.61 -2.85 22.99
N ARG A 450 4.59 -2.22 23.58
CA ARG A 450 4.56 -0.78 23.87
C ARG A 450 3.86 -0.50 25.19
N SER A 451 4.30 0.52 25.90
CA SER A 451 3.54 1.12 27.01
C SER A 451 2.38 1.95 26.45
N LEU A 452 1.28 2.09 27.22
CA LEU A 452 0.13 2.91 26.83
C LEU A 452 0.07 4.21 27.64
N PRO A 453 -0.33 5.34 27.04
CA PRO A 453 -0.55 6.58 27.79
C PRO A 453 -1.73 6.43 28.74
N VAL A 454 -1.63 7.08 29.89
CA VAL A 454 -2.72 7.18 30.87
C VAL A 454 -3.75 8.17 30.34
N ILE A 455 -5.05 7.80 30.33
CA ILE A 455 -6.15 8.73 30.03
C ILE A 455 -6.11 9.90 31.01
N ALA A 456 -6.32 11.13 30.55
CA ALA A 456 -6.23 12.32 31.38
C ALA A 456 -7.32 12.34 32.46
N LYS A 457 -6.94 12.72 33.69
CA LYS A 457 -7.89 12.91 34.81
C LYS A 457 -8.98 13.93 34.47
N THR A 458 -8.59 15.03 33.84
CA THR A 458 -9.48 16.09 33.41
C THR A 458 -9.30 16.27 31.90
N PRO A 459 -10.27 15.86 31.07
CA PRO A 459 -10.23 16.07 29.62
C PRO A 459 -10.13 17.55 29.24
N PHE A 460 -9.59 17.85 28.07
CA PHE A 460 -9.45 19.22 27.56
C PHE A 460 -10.79 19.96 27.50
N ARG A 461 -11.86 19.31 27.05
CA ARG A 461 -13.22 19.89 26.98
C ARG A 461 -13.74 20.45 28.31
N ASP A 462 -13.27 19.89 29.42
CA ASP A 462 -13.66 20.27 30.77
C ASP A 462 -12.77 21.43 31.28
N GLN A 463 -11.58 21.59 30.70
CA GLN A 463 -10.64 22.70 30.94
C GLN A 463 -10.94 23.95 30.07
N TRP A 464 -11.69 23.79 28.97
CA TRP A 464 -11.94 24.85 27.98
C TRP A 464 -12.44 26.17 28.57
N LYS A 465 -13.33 26.11 29.56
CA LYS A 465 -13.90 27.33 30.16
C LYS A 465 -12.83 28.19 30.85
N GLN A 466 -11.79 27.56 31.42
CA GLN A 466 -10.72 28.27 32.12
C GLN A 466 -9.63 28.78 31.17
N ILE A 467 -9.40 28.10 30.04
CA ILE A 467 -8.26 28.37 29.14
C ILE A 467 -8.66 29.03 27.82
N ARG A 468 -9.96 29.34 27.62
CA ARG A 468 -10.44 29.97 26.38
C ARG A 468 -9.77 31.33 26.17
N PRO A 469 -9.04 31.53 25.05
CA PRO A 469 -8.46 32.83 24.75
C PRO A 469 -9.57 33.83 24.42
N LYS A 470 -9.39 35.08 24.88
CA LYS A 470 -10.22 36.22 24.49
C LYS A 470 -9.35 37.17 23.68
N VAL A 471 -9.65 37.32 22.40
CA VAL A 471 -8.94 38.22 21.49
C VAL A 471 -9.90 39.34 21.07
N ALA A 472 -9.54 40.60 21.34
CA ALA A 472 -10.41 41.75 21.07
C ALA A 472 -10.58 42.03 19.56
N HIS A 473 -9.48 41.91 18.81
CA HIS A 473 -9.44 42.15 17.36
C HIS A 473 -8.82 40.94 16.66
N PRO A 474 -9.57 39.84 16.51
CA PRO A 474 -9.02 38.64 15.89
C PRO A 474 -8.75 38.86 14.41
N LYS A 475 -7.53 38.54 13.98
CA LYS A 475 -7.14 38.44 12.57
C LYS A 475 -7.73 37.18 11.93
N TYR A 476 -7.80 36.10 12.69
CA TYR A 476 -8.40 34.83 12.28
C TYR A 476 -9.25 34.28 13.40
N THR A 477 -10.35 33.63 13.05
CA THR A 477 -11.17 32.81 13.96
C THR A 477 -11.07 31.35 13.52
N ILE A 478 -10.57 30.49 14.41
CA ILE A 478 -10.41 29.07 14.12
C ILE A 478 -11.34 28.20 14.95
N GLY A 479 -11.91 27.19 14.32
CA GLY A 479 -12.58 26.08 15.00
C GLY A 479 -11.56 25.00 15.34
N PHE A 480 -11.31 24.75 16.62
CA PHE A 480 -10.36 23.73 17.05
C PHE A 480 -10.99 22.34 17.06
N PHE A 481 -10.54 21.47 16.14
CA PHE A 481 -10.88 20.04 16.13
C PHE A 481 -9.84 19.23 16.93
N ALA A 482 -10.14 18.99 18.19
CA ALA A 482 -9.30 18.20 19.10
C ALA A 482 -9.38 16.69 18.82
N GLY A 483 -10.52 16.21 18.31
CA GLY A 483 -10.80 14.78 18.19
C GLY A 483 -10.73 14.06 19.55
N CYS A 484 -10.54 12.74 19.56
CA CYS A 484 -10.55 11.96 20.79
C CYS A 484 -9.21 11.94 21.55
N ALA A 485 -8.08 11.94 20.82
CA ALA A 485 -6.76 11.79 21.43
C ALA A 485 -6.32 13.06 22.18
N ILE A 486 -6.41 14.24 21.55
CA ILE A 486 -6.05 15.49 22.22
C ILE A 486 -7.01 15.76 23.40
N ASP A 487 -8.30 15.46 23.22
CA ASP A 487 -9.29 15.79 24.23
C ASP A 487 -9.14 14.95 25.51
N PHE A 488 -8.95 13.64 25.36
CA PHE A 488 -8.96 12.70 26.49
C PHE A 488 -7.59 12.12 26.88
N ILE A 489 -6.60 12.14 25.99
CA ILE A 489 -5.28 11.50 26.23
C ILE A 489 -4.20 12.56 26.41
N TYR A 490 -4.14 13.55 25.51
CA TYR A 490 -3.05 14.53 25.44
C TYR A 490 -3.56 15.99 25.52
N PRO A 491 -4.30 16.40 26.56
CA PRO A 491 -4.81 17.76 26.69
C PRO A 491 -3.69 18.82 26.77
N GLU A 492 -2.48 18.44 27.16
CA GLU A 492 -1.29 19.28 27.13
C GLU A 492 -0.93 19.78 25.72
N GLN A 493 -1.19 18.98 24.68
CA GLN A 493 -0.91 19.37 23.29
C GLN A 493 -1.82 20.52 22.84
N ALA A 494 -3.07 20.55 23.29
CA ALA A 494 -3.97 21.68 23.05
C ALA A 494 -3.52 22.95 23.80
N LYS A 495 -3.02 22.80 25.02
CA LYS A 495 -2.48 23.94 25.78
C LYS A 495 -1.24 24.54 25.11
N ALA A 496 -0.37 23.67 24.60
CA ALA A 496 0.82 24.08 23.85
C ALA A 496 0.44 24.89 22.60
N LEU A 497 -0.56 24.42 21.83
CA LEU A 497 -1.13 25.20 20.74
C LEU A 497 -1.60 26.59 21.21
N PHE A 498 -2.35 26.67 22.30
CA PHE A 498 -2.91 27.96 22.74
C PHE A 498 -1.83 28.93 23.21
N LYS A 499 -0.78 28.44 23.88
CA LYS A 499 0.38 29.26 24.20
C LYS A 499 1.02 29.82 22.92
N LEU A 500 1.20 28.98 21.89
CA LEU A 500 1.76 29.40 20.60
C LEU A 500 0.89 30.39 19.82
N LEU A 501 -0.42 30.44 20.07
CA LEU A 501 -1.32 31.39 19.43
C LEU A 501 -1.40 32.73 20.17
N GLN A 502 -0.82 32.84 21.37
CA GLN A 502 -0.76 34.12 22.10
C GLN A 502 0.06 35.13 21.29
N GLY A 503 -0.42 36.38 21.23
CA GLY A 503 0.23 37.44 20.45
C GLY A 503 -0.04 37.41 18.94
N HIS A 504 -0.65 36.35 18.39
CA HIS A 504 -0.95 36.25 16.95
C HIS A 504 -2.37 36.70 16.55
N ASN A 505 -3.14 37.28 17.47
CA ASN A 505 -4.53 37.72 17.26
C ASN A 505 -5.44 36.62 16.65
N VAL A 506 -5.33 35.38 17.14
CA VAL A 506 -6.17 34.26 16.69
C VAL A 506 -7.24 33.96 17.73
N GLN A 507 -8.52 34.18 17.39
CA GLN A 507 -9.63 33.71 18.23
C GLN A 507 -9.80 32.21 18.02
N VAL A 508 -9.76 31.45 19.12
CA VAL A 508 -10.00 30.01 19.10
C VAL A 508 -11.38 29.74 19.65
N GLU A 509 -12.15 28.94 18.92
CA GLU A 509 -13.40 28.37 19.39
C GLU A 509 -13.30 26.85 19.46
N PHE A 510 -13.88 26.25 20.50
CA PHE A 510 -13.91 24.79 20.68
C PHE A 510 -15.35 24.28 20.70
N PRO A 511 -15.85 23.75 19.56
CA PRO A 511 -17.18 23.15 19.49
C PRO A 511 -17.25 21.87 20.32
N LYS A 512 -17.83 21.95 21.52
CA LYS A 512 -17.90 20.82 22.48
C LYS A 512 -18.70 19.62 21.99
N ASP A 513 -19.53 19.85 20.99
CA ASP A 513 -20.39 18.84 20.37
C ASP A 513 -19.64 17.94 19.37
N GLN A 514 -18.40 18.28 19.01
CA GLN A 514 -17.52 17.42 18.20
C GLN A 514 -17.22 16.09 18.92
N THR A 515 -16.86 15.07 18.14
CA THR A 515 -16.53 13.73 18.64
C THR A 515 -15.27 13.17 17.97
N CYS A 516 -15.06 11.85 18.00
CA CYS A 516 -14.00 11.18 17.23
C CYS A 516 -14.12 11.57 15.74
N CYS A 517 -13.01 11.60 15.00
CA CYS A 517 -13.05 11.89 13.56
C CYS A 517 -13.74 10.80 12.74
N GLY A 518 -13.90 9.58 13.26
CA GLY A 518 -14.53 8.48 12.52
C GLY A 518 -13.54 7.54 11.80
N LEU A 519 -12.26 7.91 11.71
CA LEU A 519 -11.25 7.11 11.02
C LEU A 519 -11.14 5.65 11.52
N PRO A 520 -11.17 5.35 12.84
CA PRO A 520 -11.15 3.96 13.31
C PRO A 520 -12.32 3.11 12.79
N ALA A 521 -13.51 3.72 12.64
CA ALA A 521 -14.67 3.03 12.07
C ALA A 521 -14.42 2.71 10.59
N LEU A 522 -13.95 3.69 9.81
CA LEU A 522 -13.58 3.47 8.40
C LEU A 522 -12.51 2.38 8.25
N MET A 523 -11.50 2.36 9.14
CA MET A 523 -10.44 1.35 9.10
C MET A 523 -10.92 -0.07 9.42
N ALA A 524 -11.96 -0.18 10.27
CA ALA A 524 -12.67 -1.42 10.57
C ALA A 524 -13.69 -1.81 9.48
N ALA A 525 -13.74 -1.07 8.35
CA ALA A 525 -14.74 -1.18 7.30
C ALA A 525 -16.18 -0.89 7.78
N GLU A 526 -16.36 -0.11 8.84
CA GLU A 526 -17.67 0.34 9.33
C GLU A 526 -18.06 1.71 8.75
N GLU A 527 -18.30 1.73 7.44
CA GLU A 527 -18.56 2.96 6.67
C GLU A 527 -19.79 3.75 7.15
N GLU A 528 -20.91 3.09 7.45
CA GLU A 528 -22.11 3.75 7.98
C GLU A 528 -21.86 4.44 9.33
N THR A 529 -21.01 3.85 10.17
CA THR A 529 -20.56 4.49 11.41
C THR A 529 -19.70 5.72 11.11
N ALA A 530 -18.81 5.64 10.11
CA ALA A 530 -18.01 6.77 9.67
C ALA A 530 -18.88 7.91 9.11
N LYS A 531 -19.89 7.60 8.28
CA LYS A 531 -20.86 8.57 7.75
C LYS A 531 -21.60 9.29 8.87
N GLU A 532 -22.12 8.54 9.85
CA GLU A 532 -22.84 9.12 10.99
C GLU A 532 -21.94 10.06 11.82
N VAL A 533 -20.72 9.63 12.12
CA VAL A 533 -19.74 10.45 12.83
C VAL A 533 -19.37 11.71 12.02
N ALA A 534 -19.27 11.60 10.69
CA ALA A 534 -19.05 12.76 9.82
C ALA A 534 -20.21 13.76 9.91
N ARG A 535 -21.46 13.30 9.85
CA ARG A 535 -22.65 14.17 10.04
C ARG A 535 -22.61 14.90 11.39
N GLN A 536 -22.28 14.19 12.46
CA GLN A 536 -22.17 14.78 13.81
C GLN A 536 -21.09 15.87 13.87
N ASN A 537 -19.92 15.62 13.28
CA ASN A 537 -18.81 16.58 13.32
C ASN A 537 -19.06 17.80 12.43
N VAL A 538 -19.61 17.64 11.22
CA VAL A 538 -19.96 18.78 10.36
C VAL A 538 -20.99 19.67 11.06
N LYS A 539 -22.05 19.06 11.62
CA LYS A 539 -23.08 19.78 12.38
C LYS A 539 -22.51 20.49 13.60
N ALA A 540 -21.61 19.84 14.35
CA ALA A 540 -21.02 20.41 15.54
C ALA A 540 -20.09 21.57 15.23
N MET A 541 -19.29 21.48 14.17
CA MET A 541 -18.30 22.49 13.83
C MET A 541 -18.95 23.73 13.21
N GLN A 542 -20.07 23.65 12.49
CA GLN A 542 -20.69 24.81 11.85
C GLN A 542 -19.66 25.65 11.07
N PRO A 543 -19.08 25.09 9.98
CA PRO A 543 -17.89 25.62 9.34
C PRO A 543 -18.00 27.09 8.89
N GLY A 544 -19.22 27.62 8.69
CA GLY A 544 -19.46 29.04 8.40
C GLY A 544 -18.92 30.03 9.45
N ASN A 545 -18.68 29.59 10.69
CA ASN A 545 -18.22 30.45 11.78
C ASN A 545 -16.70 30.68 11.81
N TYR A 546 -15.92 29.99 10.97
CA TYR A 546 -14.46 29.95 11.08
C TYR A 546 -13.76 30.25 9.76
N ASP A 547 -12.58 30.84 9.81
CA ASP A 547 -11.67 30.92 8.67
C ASP A 547 -11.04 29.55 8.39
N TYR A 548 -10.66 28.85 9.46
CA TYR A 548 -10.04 27.53 9.41
C TYR A 548 -10.56 26.59 10.50
N ILE A 549 -10.56 25.30 10.21
CA ILE A 549 -10.75 24.23 11.18
C ILE A 549 -9.40 23.56 11.41
N LEU A 550 -8.78 23.90 12.54
CA LEU A 550 -7.43 23.46 12.88
C LEU A 550 -7.47 22.13 13.65
N THR A 551 -6.59 21.19 13.29
CA THR A 551 -6.37 19.97 14.07
C THR A 551 -4.89 19.69 14.33
N LEU A 552 -4.58 19.15 15.52
CA LEU A 552 -3.24 18.68 15.90
C LEU A 552 -3.04 17.20 15.54
N CYS A 553 -3.90 16.58 14.74
CA CYS A 553 -3.76 15.18 14.40
C CYS A 553 -3.75 15.00 12.89
N ALA A 554 -2.58 14.67 12.34
CA ALA A 554 -2.41 14.33 10.92
C ALA A 554 -3.47 13.32 10.41
N SER A 555 -3.74 12.26 11.17
CA SER A 555 -4.75 11.26 10.81
C SER A 555 -6.18 11.81 10.81
N CYS A 556 -6.52 12.69 11.76
CA CYS A 556 -7.81 13.38 11.72
C CYS A 556 -7.86 14.33 10.53
N GLY A 557 -6.86 15.18 10.34
CA GLY A 557 -6.82 16.15 9.24
C GLY A 557 -7.00 15.49 7.87
N SER A 558 -6.23 14.45 7.57
CA SER A 558 -6.36 13.71 6.31
C SER A 558 -7.74 13.07 6.13
N HIS A 559 -8.29 12.46 7.18
CA HIS A 559 -9.61 11.84 7.11
C HIS A 559 -10.74 12.88 6.94
N LEU A 560 -10.72 13.94 7.74
CA LEU A 560 -11.69 15.03 7.69
C LEU A 560 -11.65 15.78 6.35
N LYS A 561 -10.46 15.95 5.76
CA LYS A 561 -10.30 16.71 4.51
C LYS A 561 -10.65 15.89 3.26
N HIS A 562 -10.27 14.61 3.22
CA HIS A 562 -10.38 13.82 1.98
C HIS A 562 -11.38 12.68 2.09
N ASN A 563 -11.36 11.92 3.17
CA ASN A 563 -12.19 10.72 3.26
C ASN A 563 -13.64 11.05 3.60
N PHE A 564 -13.90 12.15 4.30
CA PHE A 564 -15.27 12.63 4.57
C PHE A 564 -16.08 12.83 3.29
N LEU A 565 -15.47 13.30 2.20
CA LEU A 565 -16.15 13.40 0.90
C LEU A 565 -16.35 12.01 0.26
N LYS A 566 -15.35 11.14 0.36
CA LYS A 566 -15.33 9.82 -0.29
C LYS A 566 -16.25 8.77 0.33
N ILE A 567 -16.65 8.96 1.59
CA ILE A 567 -17.53 8.01 2.27
C ILE A 567 -19.00 8.26 1.98
N PHE A 568 -19.38 9.34 1.29
CA PHE A 568 -20.76 9.55 0.85
C PHE A 568 -20.85 9.27 -0.64
N ASP A 569 -21.66 8.28 -1.01
CA ASP A 569 -22.00 7.98 -2.39
C ASP A 569 -23.06 8.98 -2.90
N LYS A 570 -23.32 8.99 -4.22
CA LYS A 570 -24.26 9.96 -4.84
C LYS A 570 -25.67 9.91 -4.24
N ASP A 571 -26.10 8.74 -3.78
CA ASP A 571 -27.44 8.53 -3.21
C ASP A 571 -27.50 8.80 -1.70
N ASP A 572 -26.35 9.06 -1.06
CA ASP A 572 -26.32 9.38 0.36
C ASP A 572 -26.72 10.84 0.62
N ALA A 573 -27.53 11.05 1.67
CA ALA A 573 -27.73 12.38 2.24
C ALA A 573 -26.45 12.84 2.98
N ALA A 574 -25.52 13.43 2.23
CA ALA A 574 -24.36 14.13 2.76
C ALA A 574 -24.78 15.42 3.49
N PRO A 575 -24.04 15.86 4.53
CA PRO A 575 -24.27 17.16 5.14
C PRO A 575 -24.14 18.31 4.12
N ALA A 576 -25.06 19.28 4.14
CA ALA A 576 -25.04 20.42 3.23
C ALA A 576 -23.71 21.20 3.27
N ASP A 577 -23.15 21.40 4.47
CA ASP A 577 -21.90 22.13 4.68
C ASP A 577 -20.63 21.26 4.57
N LEU A 578 -20.74 20.02 4.05
CA LEU A 578 -19.61 19.08 4.02
C LEU A 578 -18.41 19.64 3.25
N GLN A 579 -18.63 20.21 2.07
CA GLN A 579 -17.54 20.79 1.26
C GLN A 579 -16.88 21.97 1.98
N ALA A 580 -17.69 22.90 2.50
CA ALA A 580 -17.20 24.04 3.27
C ALA A 580 -16.42 23.59 4.53
N PHE A 581 -16.83 22.50 5.16
CA PHE A 581 -16.10 21.86 6.25
C PHE A 581 -14.74 21.33 5.80
N THR A 582 -14.70 20.53 4.72
CA THR A 582 -13.47 19.91 4.24
C THR A 582 -12.45 20.93 3.74
N ASP A 583 -12.91 21.99 3.07
CA ASP A 583 -12.06 23.06 2.52
C ASP A 583 -11.34 23.85 3.61
N LYS A 584 -11.99 23.99 4.78
CA LYS A 584 -11.44 24.71 5.93
C LYS A 584 -10.50 23.87 6.79
N ILE A 585 -10.41 22.55 6.58
CA ILE A 585 -9.48 21.69 7.35
C ILE A 585 -8.02 22.07 7.06
N ILE A 586 -7.30 22.40 8.12
CA ILE A 586 -5.86 22.67 8.10
C ILE A 586 -5.14 21.97 9.25
N ASP A 587 -3.95 21.43 8.98
CA ASP A 587 -3.07 20.88 10.02
C ASP A 587 -2.31 21.98 10.75
N PHE A 588 -1.77 21.61 11.91
CA PHE A 588 -0.95 22.48 12.74
C PHE A 588 0.22 23.14 12.00
N SER A 589 1.06 22.34 11.34
CA SER A 589 2.31 22.82 10.76
C SER A 589 2.05 23.78 9.60
N SER A 590 1.08 23.47 8.73
CA SER A 590 0.67 24.38 7.65
C SER A 590 0.08 25.69 8.20
N PHE A 591 -0.73 25.63 9.26
CA PHE A 591 -1.30 26.85 9.84
C PHE A 591 -0.22 27.76 10.42
N MET A 592 0.73 27.21 11.19
CA MET A 592 1.82 27.98 11.77
C MET A 592 2.77 28.55 10.69
N ALA A 593 3.19 27.73 9.73
CA ALA A 593 4.18 28.11 8.72
C ALA A 593 3.59 29.00 7.61
N ASN A 594 2.39 28.68 7.11
CA ASN A 594 1.87 29.30 5.89
C ASN A 594 0.82 30.39 6.18
N ILE A 595 0.00 30.23 7.22
CA ILE A 595 -1.08 31.19 7.55
C ILE A 595 -0.60 32.26 8.54
N LEU A 596 0.00 31.83 9.66
CA LEU A 596 0.57 32.75 10.64
C LEU A 596 1.94 33.28 10.23
N LYS A 597 2.68 32.51 9.42
CA LYS A 597 4.04 32.84 8.98
C LYS A 597 4.93 33.18 10.18
N VAL A 598 4.91 32.30 11.18
CA VAL A 598 5.72 32.48 12.40
C VAL A 598 7.20 32.62 12.03
N SER A 599 7.86 33.55 12.69
CA SER A 599 9.26 33.91 12.44
C SER A 599 10.14 33.48 13.62
N PRO A 600 11.48 33.40 13.43
CA PRO A 600 12.40 33.01 14.51
C PRO A 600 12.27 33.86 15.77
N GLU A 601 11.86 35.13 15.63
CA GLU A 601 11.72 36.06 16.74
C GLU A 601 10.61 35.64 17.73
N ALA A 602 9.69 34.77 17.33
CA ALA A 602 8.68 34.19 18.21
C ALA A 602 9.26 33.16 19.20
N PHE A 603 10.52 32.75 19.03
CA PHE A 603 11.16 31.71 19.82
C PHE A 603 12.43 32.22 20.52
N GLU A 604 12.70 31.69 21.71
CA GLU A 604 13.95 31.89 22.45
C GLU A 604 15.12 31.09 21.83
N GLY A 605 14.81 30.01 21.11
CA GLY A 605 15.78 29.13 20.46
C GLY A 605 16.38 28.08 21.40
N THR A 606 16.79 26.92 20.86
CA THR A 606 17.50 25.89 21.63
C THR A 606 18.35 24.98 20.74
N ALA A 607 19.62 24.74 21.06
CA ALA A 607 20.48 23.85 20.26
C ALA A 607 20.25 22.34 20.52
N LYS A 608 19.03 21.93 20.91
CA LYS A 608 18.71 20.52 21.13
C LYS A 608 18.56 19.80 19.79
N LYS A 609 19.11 18.60 19.72
CA LYS A 609 19.05 17.73 18.55
C LYS A 609 17.70 17.03 18.45
N VAL A 610 17.01 17.18 17.31
CA VAL A 610 15.64 16.70 17.09
C VAL A 610 15.58 15.81 15.85
N ALA A 611 15.13 14.56 16.04
CA ALA A 611 14.65 13.74 14.95
C ALA A 611 13.16 13.97 14.71
N TYR A 612 12.73 13.95 13.46
CA TYR A 612 11.31 14.04 13.10
C TYR A 612 10.80 12.68 12.64
N HIS A 613 9.56 12.35 13.00
CA HIS A 613 8.80 11.31 12.33
C HIS A 613 7.65 11.94 11.56
N SER A 614 7.76 11.89 10.24
CA SER A 614 6.73 12.36 9.31
C SER A 614 5.52 11.42 9.31
N PRO A 615 4.35 11.83 9.86
CA PRO A 615 3.17 10.99 9.87
C PRO A 615 2.70 10.72 8.45
N CYS A 616 2.42 9.46 8.14
CA CYS A 616 1.96 9.06 6.80
C CYS A 616 0.73 9.84 6.30
N HIS A 617 -0.24 10.13 7.16
CA HIS A 617 -1.42 10.93 6.81
C HIS A 617 -1.13 12.44 6.66
N LEU A 618 0.01 12.94 7.16
CA LEU A 618 0.44 14.31 6.92
C LEU A 618 1.16 14.42 5.57
N CYS A 619 2.28 13.70 5.42
CA CYS A 619 3.13 13.82 4.23
C CYS A 619 2.51 13.27 2.96
N ARG A 620 1.72 12.19 3.05
CA ARG A 620 1.07 11.58 1.87
C ARG A 620 -0.41 11.91 1.78
N GLY A 621 -1.06 12.01 2.95
CA GLY A 621 -2.50 12.28 3.03
C GLY A 621 -2.84 13.74 2.78
N LEU A 622 -2.13 14.67 3.43
CA LEU A 622 -2.33 16.12 3.29
C LEU A 622 -1.28 16.79 2.41
N GLN A 623 -0.26 16.04 1.95
CA GLN A 623 0.87 16.56 1.15
C GLN A 623 1.70 17.63 1.86
N VAL A 624 1.78 17.55 3.20
CA VAL A 624 2.53 18.48 4.05
C VAL A 624 3.83 17.81 4.48
N VAL A 625 4.96 18.32 3.97
CA VAL A 625 6.25 17.64 4.03
C VAL A 625 7.31 18.54 4.66
N GLU A 626 7.46 19.77 4.17
CA GLU A 626 8.53 20.67 4.59
C GLU A 626 8.15 21.57 5.77
N GLU A 627 6.86 21.86 5.95
CA GLU A 627 6.36 22.76 6.99
C GLU A 627 6.79 22.33 8.41
N PRO A 628 6.66 21.05 8.82
CA PRO A 628 7.09 20.64 10.15
C PRO A 628 8.61 20.81 10.35
N ARG A 629 9.42 20.49 9.34
CA ARG A 629 10.89 20.59 9.41
C ARG A 629 11.33 22.04 9.53
N LYS A 630 10.75 22.92 8.71
CA LYS A 630 10.98 24.36 8.77
C LYS A 630 10.62 24.92 10.15
N LEU A 631 9.49 24.50 10.74
CA LEU A 631 9.11 24.96 12.08
C LEU A 631 10.09 24.51 13.16
N ILE A 632 10.62 23.28 13.07
CA ILE A 632 11.65 22.79 13.99
C ILE A 632 12.91 23.67 13.89
N GLU A 633 13.38 23.94 12.67
CA GLU A 633 14.57 24.79 12.45
C GLU A 633 14.35 26.25 12.85
N LEU A 634 13.18 26.83 12.53
CA LEU A 634 12.82 28.21 12.90
C LEU A 634 12.76 28.42 14.41
N ALA A 635 12.38 27.39 15.16
CA ALA A 635 12.39 27.42 16.63
C ALA A 635 13.78 27.17 17.24
N GLY A 636 14.82 27.09 16.41
CA GLY A 636 16.23 27.03 16.79
C GLY A 636 16.78 25.63 17.03
N PHE A 637 15.98 24.56 16.85
CA PHE A 637 16.42 23.18 17.05
C PHE A 637 17.37 22.70 15.95
N GLU A 638 18.29 21.80 16.29
CA GLU A 638 19.12 21.10 15.32
C GLU A 638 18.34 19.89 14.77
N TYR A 639 17.71 20.07 13.61
CA TYR A 639 17.00 18.99 12.93
C TYR A 639 17.98 17.96 12.35
N VAL A 640 17.76 16.69 12.69
CA VAL A 640 18.46 15.56 12.08
C VAL A 640 17.49 14.57 11.47
N ARG A 641 17.75 14.23 10.21
CA ARG A 641 16.93 13.28 9.46
C ARG A 641 17.28 11.86 9.87
N SER A 642 16.28 11.10 10.33
CA SER A 642 16.46 9.67 10.58
C SER A 642 16.31 8.87 9.29
N LYS A 643 16.96 7.69 9.21
CA LYS A 643 16.64 6.71 8.17
C LYS A 643 15.15 6.36 8.25
N ASP A 644 14.53 6.19 7.09
CA ASP A 644 13.12 5.86 6.96
C ASP A 644 12.15 6.83 7.65
N GLU A 645 12.50 8.10 7.88
CA GLU A 645 11.69 9.11 8.59
C GLU A 645 10.17 9.04 8.28
N ASP A 646 9.83 8.92 7.00
CA ASP A 646 8.48 8.93 6.42
C ASP A 646 7.82 7.55 6.31
N VAL A 647 8.49 6.47 6.72
CA VAL A 647 7.90 5.12 6.81
C VAL A 647 6.97 5.04 8.01
N CYS A 648 5.87 4.30 7.87
CA CYS A 648 4.86 4.11 8.91
C CYS A 648 5.47 3.65 10.26
N CYS A 649 4.96 4.18 11.38
CA CYS A 649 5.36 3.78 12.74
C CYS A 649 4.74 2.44 13.21
N GLY A 650 3.85 1.84 12.43
CA GLY A 650 3.17 0.58 12.76
C GLY A 650 1.87 0.72 13.57
N PHE A 651 1.43 1.95 13.90
CA PHE A 651 0.25 2.15 14.74
C PHE A 651 -1.06 1.70 14.08
N GLY A 652 -1.45 2.37 12.98
CA GLY A 652 -2.68 2.08 12.22
C GLY A 652 -3.99 2.03 13.04
N GLY A 653 -4.03 2.61 14.24
CA GLY A 653 -5.19 2.51 15.13
C GLY A 653 -5.48 1.07 15.54
N SER A 654 -6.63 0.55 15.10
CA SER A 654 -7.05 -0.83 15.37
C SER A 654 -6.10 -1.87 14.78
N TYR A 655 -5.36 -1.54 13.72
CA TYR A 655 -4.39 -2.44 13.12
C TYR A 655 -3.37 -2.99 14.14
N SER A 656 -2.78 -2.13 14.98
CA SER A 656 -1.82 -2.58 16.01
C SER A 656 -2.43 -3.46 17.11
N VAL A 657 -3.76 -3.52 17.18
CA VAL A 657 -4.50 -4.44 18.06
C VAL A 657 -4.81 -5.75 17.33
N ASP A 658 -5.12 -5.67 16.04
CA ASP A 658 -5.44 -6.86 15.23
C ASP A 658 -4.19 -7.68 14.86
N PHE A 659 -3.10 -6.98 14.53
CA PHE A 659 -1.80 -7.52 14.08
C PHE A 659 -0.63 -6.97 14.92
N PRO A 660 -0.62 -7.19 16.25
CA PRO A 660 0.43 -6.66 17.13
C PRO A 660 1.83 -7.15 16.76
N GLU A 661 1.97 -8.38 16.28
CA GLU A 661 3.26 -8.98 15.89
C GLU A 661 3.94 -8.23 14.75
N ILE A 662 3.18 -7.80 13.73
CA ILE A 662 3.71 -7.01 12.61
C ILE A 662 3.95 -5.56 13.06
N SER A 663 3.00 -4.97 13.79
CA SER A 663 3.12 -3.63 14.35
C SER A 663 4.40 -3.48 15.19
N SER A 664 4.71 -4.48 16.02
CA SER A 664 5.92 -4.53 16.85
C SER A 664 7.19 -4.51 16.01
N GLU A 665 7.28 -5.31 14.94
CA GLU A 665 8.47 -5.35 14.09
C GLU A 665 8.65 -4.08 13.24
N ILE A 666 7.56 -3.45 12.80
CA ILE A 666 7.61 -2.14 12.13
C ILE A 666 8.10 -1.07 13.12
N LEU A 667 7.51 -1.03 14.31
CA LEU A 667 7.90 -0.11 15.38
C LEU A 667 9.37 -0.30 15.75
N LYS A 668 9.82 -1.56 15.81
CA LYS A 668 11.19 -1.88 16.19
C LYS A 668 12.20 -1.25 15.24
N LYS A 669 12.09 -1.51 13.94
CA LYS A 669 12.97 -0.93 12.93
C LYS A 669 12.94 0.61 12.97
N LYS A 670 11.76 1.19 13.17
CA LYS A 670 11.60 2.64 13.26
C LYS A 670 12.39 3.23 14.43
N LEU A 671 12.29 2.62 15.61
CA LEU A 671 12.99 3.10 16.81
C LEU A 671 14.51 2.88 16.68
N ASP A 672 14.95 1.73 16.16
CA ASP A 672 16.37 1.44 15.93
C ASP A 672 17.00 2.55 15.03
N ASN A 673 16.34 2.91 13.92
CA ASN A 673 16.77 3.99 13.03
C ASN A 673 16.80 5.38 13.68
N ILE A 674 15.94 5.65 14.66
CA ILE A 674 15.86 6.94 15.34
C ILE A 674 16.96 7.02 16.41
N GLU A 675 17.20 5.94 17.15
CA GLU A 675 18.26 5.86 18.15
C GLU A 675 19.64 6.02 17.52
N GLU A 676 19.85 5.57 16.27
CA GLU A 676 21.07 5.83 15.47
C GLU A 676 21.37 7.32 15.22
N THR A 677 20.40 8.23 15.40
CA THR A 677 20.61 9.67 15.13
C THR A 677 21.23 10.44 16.29
N ASP A 678 21.35 9.83 17.47
CA ASP A 678 21.72 10.50 18.73
C ASP A 678 20.83 11.71 19.09
N ALA A 679 19.62 11.81 18.53
CA ALA A 679 18.68 12.86 18.86
C ALA A 679 18.27 12.80 20.34
N GLN A 680 17.98 13.97 20.92
CA GLN A 680 17.45 14.07 22.28
C GLN A 680 15.92 13.99 22.30
N LEU A 681 15.30 14.45 21.21
CA LEU A 681 13.85 14.49 21.02
C LEU A 681 13.47 13.81 19.70
N LEU A 682 12.36 13.07 19.72
CA LEU A 682 11.63 12.64 18.54
C LEU A 682 10.31 13.40 18.47
N VAL A 683 10.07 14.06 17.35
CA VAL A 683 8.92 14.95 17.17
C VAL A 683 8.00 14.44 16.07
N THR A 684 6.69 14.62 16.23
CA THR A 684 5.69 14.23 15.21
C THR A 684 4.39 15.02 15.34
N ASP A 685 3.64 15.19 14.25
CA ASP A 685 2.37 15.95 14.18
C ASP A 685 1.11 15.08 14.38
N CYS A 686 1.28 13.92 15.01
CA CYS A 686 0.20 12.95 15.14
C CYS A 686 0.18 12.31 16.54
N PRO A 687 -0.88 12.55 17.33
CA PRO A 687 -1.06 11.93 18.65
C PRO A 687 -1.04 10.39 18.61
N GLY A 688 -1.53 9.78 17.53
CA GLY A 688 -1.44 8.34 17.33
C GLY A 688 0.00 7.86 17.12
N CYS A 689 0.81 8.63 16.40
CA CYS A 689 2.25 8.35 16.28
C CYS A 689 2.97 8.58 17.61
N VAL A 690 2.61 9.62 18.38
CA VAL A 690 3.11 9.83 19.75
C VAL A 690 2.82 8.60 20.61
N LEU A 691 1.59 8.10 20.64
CA LEU A 691 1.23 6.90 21.39
C LEU A 691 2.13 5.71 21.05
N GLN A 692 2.29 5.43 19.76
CA GLN A 692 3.07 4.29 19.26
C GLN A 692 4.56 4.43 19.58
N LEU A 693 5.15 5.57 19.24
CA LEU A 693 6.60 5.80 19.35
C LEU A 693 7.01 6.02 20.80
N ARG A 694 6.29 6.86 21.55
CA ARG A 694 6.52 7.10 22.99
C ARG A 694 6.35 5.81 23.78
N GLY A 695 5.31 5.04 23.47
CA GLY A 695 5.04 3.75 24.10
C GLY A 695 6.13 2.71 23.85
N GLY A 696 6.61 2.61 22.61
CA GLY A 696 7.70 1.69 22.25
C GLY A 696 9.04 2.05 22.89
N LEU A 697 9.40 3.34 22.88
CA LEU A 697 10.62 3.83 23.54
C LEU A 697 10.58 3.62 25.06
N ASP A 698 9.45 3.92 25.70
CA ASP A 698 9.28 3.70 27.15
C ASP A 698 9.43 2.21 27.49
N LYS A 699 8.85 1.30 26.68
CA LYS A 699 8.97 -0.16 26.90
C LYS A 699 10.42 -0.65 26.77
N ARG A 700 11.21 -0.03 25.90
CA ARG A 700 12.64 -0.34 25.70
C ARG A 700 13.56 0.28 26.75
N GLY A 701 13.07 1.23 27.54
CA GLY A 701 13.93 2.03 28.43
C GLY A 701 14.79 3.06 27.68
N GLY A 702 14.35 3.50 26.49
CA GLY A 702 15.04 4.52 25.70
C GLY A 702 15.10 5.87 26.42
N LYS A 703 16.18 6.62 26.18
CA LYS A 703 16.44 7.92 26.84
C LYS A 703 15.84 9.12 26.10
N LEU A 704 15.58 8.97 24.79
CA LEU A 704 15.03 10.02 23.95
C LEU A 704 13.54 10.25 24.28
N GLN A 705 13.12 11.52 24.30
CA GLN A 705 11.73 11.88 24.57
C GLN A 705 10.94 12.02 23.27
N VAL A 706 9.75 11.44 23.22
CA VAL A 706 8.84 11.60 22.08
C VAL A 706 7.79 12.65 22.39
N LYS A 707 7.65 13.68 21.55
CA LYS A 707 6.69 14.78 21.75
C LYS A 707 5.93 15.12 20.48
N HIS A 708 4.77 15.74 20.64
CA HIS A 708 4.10 16.43 19.55
C HIS A 708 4.85 17.73 19.21
N ILE A 709 4.88 18.12 17.94
CA ILE A 709 5.59 19.34 17.51
C ILE A 709 5.11 20.60 18.25
N ALA A 710 3.80 20.74 18.46
CA ALA A 710 3.25 21.86 19.23
C ALA A 710 3.84 21.96 20.66
N GLU A 711 4.13 20.83 21.32
CA GLU A 711 4.74 20.83 22.67
C GLU A 711 6.13 21.45 22.64
N ILE A 712 6.99 21.03 21.71
CA ILE A 712 8.38 21.50 21.67
C ILE A 712 8.48 22.96 21.24
N LEU A 713 7.65 23.41 20.29
CA LEU A 713 7.62 24.81 19.87
C LEU A 713 7.13 25.69 21.03
N SER A 714 6.13 25.23 21.78
CA SER A 714 5.60 25.95 22.94
C SER A 714 6.58 26.03 24.11
N GLU A 715 7.52 25.09 24.24
CA GLU A 715 8.56 25.10 25.27
C GLU A 715 9.61 26.19 25.04
N VAL A 716 9.80 26.60 23.79
CA VAL A 716 10.78 27.63 23.40
C VAL A 716 10.11 28.90 22.86
N SER A 717 8.79 29.05 22.99
CA SER A 717 8.07 30.27 22.60
C SER A 717 8.26 31.38 23.63
N LYS A 718 8.43 32.62 23.15
CA LYS A 718 8.50 33.83 24.00
C LYS A 718 7.19 34.17 24.69
#